data_AF-A0A927ZYT3-F1
#
_entry.id   AF-A0A927ZYT3-F1
#
_cell.length_a   1.000
_cell.length_b   1.000
_cell.length_c   1.000
_cell.angle_alpha   90.00
_cell.angle_beta   90.00
_cell.angle_gamma   90.00
#
_symmetry.space_group_name_H-M   'P 1'
#
loop_
_entity.id
_entity.type
_entity.pdbx_description
1 polymer ?
#
loop_
_entity_poly.entity_id
_entity_poly.type
_entity_poly.pdbx_seq_one_letter_code
_entity_poly.pdbx_strand_id
1 'polypeptide(L)'
;MKKIYLIIIFMLCLLIGSCDYTPSNNNSNNDLFNALKSNNNYTYFIEYDDGVNKYQKEVLYDNGTFQVIVDDSNVKMVTLCYEEKSDSSYIIKTLNDDKSIEILENEKEFTELKEKYLDEVYLNVLSVVDFEFISSKYVLKDDRLDIVKDKLFDLTIDGEVSNLYISLNNGCVGNLSCEITTLEKAYTVLVEFYKYGNTNVEIPVISEENPIVRIVPSSKLIKVESGTTLSDAISTLYLTVMYEDGSSDTINVEDLSYTSSDYNSEVPGTYEVLINAFEQEVIINIEVVNNSYYLPEDLETLNQYADKNGVSYGLPSTGNSKALVIPVEFTDAKAKLGMKENLEKAFFGTSEDTGWESLTSYYNKSSYGKLNIEGTVLDVYNTNKTSSYYNRKYKAGEDADYLIIKSALEYYDSVINYDEYDSNNDGYIDALYIVYTAPIDYVDDNSMWWAYTYEYYTDDYEFYDNVEVDYYCFFGYDFLFEIPACEKSLTLNTETIIHETGHLLGLDDYYDYDDSKGPDGGLGGGDMMDYNVGDHNPFSKILLGWATPYIVTNSCEIVLDPFYLSGKCILLIDEFNSIFDEYYLIDYYCPDGLNKLEAGYNGLFSTSGIRIYHVDATLSDEEVYGAYEIYKYNNTDTAHKLIKLVQASGKNTIEKNELSCDDDLFSLNKNYTLNSWYNNKNLSFTFNAAMIYGSSSVEIKINLS
;
A
#
# COMPACT_ATOMS: atom_id res chain seq x y z
N MET A 1 -27.39 -21.96 -8.80
CA MET A 1 -26.53 -23.10 -9.22
C MET A 1 -26.01 -22.96 -10.65
N LYS A 2 -26.82 -23.10 -11.71
CA LYS A 2 -26.31 -22.91 -13.10
C LYS A 2 -25.66 -21.53 -13.35
N LYS A 3 -26.20 -20.47 -12.76
CA LYS A 3 -25.69 -19.08 -12.84
C LYS A 3 -24.28 -18.89 -12.26
N ILE A 4 -24.00 -19.51 -11.11
CA ILE A 4 -22.71 -19.41 -10.41
C ILE A 4 -21.64 -20.31 -11.05
N TYR A 5 -22.08 -21.45 -11.59
CA TYR A 5 -21.22 -22.39 -12.29
C TYR A 5 -20.57 -21.80 -13.55
N LEU A 6 -21.29 -20.95 -14.29
CA LEU A 6 -20.74 -20.23 -15.45
C LEU A 6 -19.68 -19.19 -15.06
N ILE A 7 -19.90 -18.46 -13.97
CA ILE A 7 -18.98 -17.41 -13.49
C ILE A 7 -17.65 -18.03 -13.02
N ILE A 8 -17.73 -19.14 -12.27
CA ILE A 8 -16.54 -19.87 -11.79
C ILE A 8 -15.72 -20.42 -12.97
N ILE A 9 -16.38 -20.99 -14.00
CA ILE A 9 -15.69 -21.50 -15.19
C ILE A 9 -15.03 -20.37 -15.98
N PHE A 10 -15.67 -19.21 -16.07
CA PHE A 10 -15.13 -18.05 -16.78
C PHE A 10 -13.89 -17.46 -16.09
N MET A 11 -13.92 -17.33 -14.75
CA MET A 11 -12.76 -16.92 -13.96
C MET A 11 -11.57 -17.88 -14.12
N LEU A 12 -11.84 -19.19 -14.15
CA LEU A 12 -10.79 -20.21 -14.25
C LEU A 12 -10.12 -20.27 -15.62
N CYS A 13 -10.86 -20.06 -16.71
CA CYS A 13 -10.27 -19.98 -18.06
C CYS A 13 -9.31 -18.80 -18.22
N LEU A 14 -9.59 -17.66 -17.55
CA LEU A 14 -8.75 -16.46 -17.58
C LEU A 14 -7.45 -16.63 -16.79
N LEU A 15 -7.46 -17.46 -15.74
CA LEU A 15 -6.32 -17.63 -14.83
C LEU A 15 -5.27 -18.63 -15.34
N ILE A 16 -5.67 -19.66 -16.09
CA ILE A 16 -4.82 -20.84 -16.35
C ILE A 16 -4.30 -20.88 -17.81
N GLY A 17 -4.86 -20.08 -18.72
CA GLY A 17 -4.46 -20.06 -20.14
C GLY A 17 -4.67 -21.39 -20.88
N SER A 18 -5.44 -22.33 -20.31
CA SER A 18 -5.75 -23.65 -20.85
C SER A 18 -7.20 -24.02 -20.55
N CYS A 19 -7.86 -24.70 -21.51
CA CYS A 19 -9.32 -24.88 -21.55
C CYS A 19 -9.84 -26.22 -21.02
N ASP A 20 -8.98 -27.08 -20.46
CA ASP A 20 -9.37 -28.44 -20.05
C ASP A 20 -9.74 -28.48 -18.57
N TYR A 21 -11.01 -28.20 -18.27
CA TYR A 21 -11.59 -28.29 -16.93
C TYR A 21 -12.75 -29.29 -16.84
N THR A 22 -12.76 -30.08 -15.76
CA THR A 22 -13.95 -30.78 -15.26
C THR A 22 -14.04 -30.62 -13.73
N PRO A 23 -15.09 -29.98 -13.17
CA PRO A 23 -15.22 -29.82 -11.72
C PRO A 23 -15.37 -31.18 -11.03
N SER A 24 -14.63 -31.40 -9.95
CA SER A 24 -15.00 -32.43 -8.98
C SER A 24 -16.22 -31.95 -8.18
N ASN A 25 -17.33 -32.69 -8.28
CA ASN A 25 -18.55 -32.47 -7.49
C ASN A 25 -18.22 -32.48 -5.98
N ASN A 26 -18.05 -31.32 -5.35
CA ASN A 26 -18.04 -31.19 -3.89
C ASN A 26 -18.59 -29.83 -3.42
N ASN A 27 -19.00 -29.79 -2.16
CA ASN A 27 -19.92 -28.84 -1.50
C ASN A 27 -19.61 -27.33 -1.56
N SER A 28 -18.54 -26.87 -2.21
CA SER A 28 -18.11 -25.45 -2.27
C SER A 28 -19.08 -24.52 -3.01
N ASN A 29 -19.97 -25.05 -3.84
CA ASN A 29 -20.98 -24.25 -4.56
C ASN A 29 -22.08 -23.65 -3.67
N ASN A 30 -22.27 -24.16 -2.44
CA ASN A 30 -23.30 -23.66 -1.53
C ASN A 30 -22.82 -22.49 -0.64
N ASP A 31 -21.52 -22.43 -0.32
CA ASP A 31 -20.98 -21.37 0.55
C ASP A 31 -20.81 -20.05 -0.24
N LEU A 32 -20.37 -20.14 -1.49
CA LEU A 32 -20.34 -18.99 -2.42
C LEU A 32 -21.75 -18.42 -2.67
N PHE A 33 -22.76 -19.30 -2.72
CA PHE A 33 -24.17 -18.90 -2.87
C PHE A 33 -24.71 -18.12 -1.66
N ASN A 34 -24.23 -18.42 -0.46
CA ASN A 34 -24.60 -17.70 0.76
C ASN A 34 -23.84 -16.37 0.89
N ALA A 35 -22.55 -16.34 0.50
CA ALA A 35 -21.72 -15.13 0.49
C ALA A 35 -22.28 -14.05 -0.46
N LEU A 36 -22.60 -14.42 -1.71
CA LEU A 36 -23.20 -13.53 -2.72
C LEU A 36 -24.54 -12.90 -2.30
N LYS A 37 -25.27 -13.54 -1.38
CA LYS A 37 -26.54 -13.01 -0.86
C LYS A 37 -26.36 -12.04 0.31
N SER A 38 -25.20 -12.04 0.94
CA SER A 38 -24.96 -11.33 2.21
C SER A 38 -24.13 -10.05 2.08
N ASN A 39 -23.52 -9.78 0.91
CA ASN A 39 -22.58 -8.65 0.70
C ASN A 39 -21.47 -8.57 1.78
N ASN A 40 -21.05 -9.71 2.32
CA ASN A 40 -19.97 -9.80 3.30
C ASN A 40 -18.67 -10.24 2.62
N ASN A 41 -17.55 -9.87 3.21
CA ASN A 41 -16.22 -10.22 2.72
C ASN A 41 -15.92 -11.69 3.02
N TYR A 42 -15.49 -12.44 2.00
CA TYR A 42 -15.26 -13.88 2.10
C TYR A 42 -14.05 -14.32 1.27
N THR A 43 -13.22 -15.17 1.86
CA THR A 43 -12.12 -15.87 1.20
C THR A 43 -12.53 -17.30 0.85
N TYR A 44 -12.23 -17.76 -0.36
CA TYR A 44 -12.41 -19.17 -0.74
C TYR A 44 -11.23 -19.70 -1.55
N PHE A 45 -11.07 -21.03 -1.56
CA PHE A 45 -10.03 -21.70 -2.32
C PHE A 45 -10.60 -22.52 -3.49
N ILE A 46 -10.10 -22.30 -4.70
CA ILE A 46 -10.39 -23.11 -5.89
C ILE A 46 -9.36 -24.21 -6.02
N GLU A 47 -9.80 -25.46 -6.03
CA GLU A 47 -8.97 -26.58 -6.47
C GLU A 47 -9.16 -26.83 -7.97
N TYR A 48 -8.05 -26.96 -8.73
CA TYR A 48 -8.07 -27.34 -10.14
C TYR A 48 -7.03 -28.42 -10.45
N ASP A 49 -7.28 -29.19 -11.50
CA ASP A 49 -6.46 -30.34 -11.92
C ASP A 49 -6.19 -30.21 -13.43
N ASP A 50 -4.93 -30.12 -13.83
CA ASP A 50 -4.52 -29.98 -15.24
C ASP A 50 -4.39 -31.32 -15.97
N GLY A 51 -4.82 -32.42 -15.31
CA GLY A 51 -4.68 -33.79 -15.80
C GLY A 51 -3.36 -34.46 -15.39
N VAL A 52 -2.44 -33.73 -14.77
CA VAL A 52 -1.15 -34.23 -14.26
C VAL A 52 -0.98 -33.90 -12.77
N ASN A 53 -1.34 -32.68 -12.35
CA ASN A 53 -1.22 -32.17 -10.98
C ASN A 53 -2.50 -31.48 -10.52
N LYS A 54 -2.71 -31.48 -9.19
CA LYS A 54 -3.75 -30.67 -8.54
C LYS A 54 -3.14 -29.43 -7.90
N TYR A 55 -3.82 -28.31 -8.09
CA TYR A 55 -3.45 -27.00 -7.57
C TYR A 55 -4.62 -26.40 -6.79
N GLN A 56 -4.30 -25.48 -5.88
CA GLN A 56 -5.29 -24.74 -5.10
C GLN A 56 -4.96 -23.25 -5.15
N LYS A 57 -5.95 -22.39 -5.40
CA LYS A 57 -5.81 -20.93 -5.54
C LYS A 57 -6.80 -20.19 -4.67
N GLU A 58 -6.34 -19.16 -3.97
CA GLU A 58 -7.18 -18.31 -3.11
C GLU A 58 -7.88 -17.22 -3.92
N VAL A 59 -9.16 -17.00 -3.60
CA VAL A 59 -10.04 -16.01 -4.20
C VAL A 59 -10.80 -15.26 -3.13
N LEU A 60 -10.70 -13.94 -3.16
CA LEU A 60 -11.33 -13.02 -2.24
C LEU A 60 -12.57 -12.41 -2.90
N TYR A 61 -13.67 -12.31 -2.15
CA TYR A 61 -14.87 -11.57 -2.52
C TYR A 61 -15.08 -10.42 -1.54
N ASP A 62 -15.08 -9.19 -2.04
CA ASP A 62 -15.27 -7.96 -1.26
C ASP A 62 -16.21 -7.01 -2.02
N ASN A 63 -17.32 -6.65 -1.37
CA ASN A 63 -18.26 -5.61 -1.84
C ASN A 63 -18.71 -5.72 -3.32
N GLY A 64 -18.95 -6.93 -3.82
CA GLY A 64 -19.38 -7.16 -5.22
C GLY A 64 -18.24 -7.41 -6.21
N THR A 65 -17.00 -7.42 -5.72
CA THR A 65 -15.78 -7.61 -6.49
C THR A 65 -15.11 -8.93 -6.13
N PHE A 66 -14.65 -9.69 -7.13
CA PHE A 66 -13.80 -10.85 -6.93
C PHE A 66 -12.33 -10.52 -7.23
N GLN A 67 -11.40 -11.02 -6.41
CA GLN A 67 -9.95 -10.88 -6.58
C GLN A 67 -9.29 -12.26 -6.46
N VAL A 68 -8.29 -12.57 -7.30
CA VAL A 68 -7.60 -13.87 -7.31
C VAL A 68 -6.10 -13.69 -7.25
N ILE A 69 -5.42 -14.45 -6.39
CA ILE A 69 -3.97 -14.34 -6.17
C ILE A 69 -3.24 -15.38 -7.03
N VAL A 70 -2.39 -14.92 -7.96
CA VAL A 70 -1.86 -15.77 -9.05
C VAL A 70 -0.40 -16.23 -8.85
N ASP A 71 0.37 -15.70 -7.89
CA ASP A 71 1.54 -16.30 -7.19
C ASP A 71 2.38 -15.19 -6.50
N ASP A 72 3.22 -15.54 -5.52
CA ASP A 72 3.93 -14.67 -4.54
C ASP A 72 4.91 -13.62 -5.12
N SER A 73 4.98 -13.44 -6.43
CA SER A 73 5.92 -12.49 -7.08
C SER A 73 5.32 -11.64 -8.20
N ASN A 74 4.04 -11.80 -8.55
CA ASN A 74 3.34 -10.93 -9.51
C ASN A 74 1.82 -10.96 -9.24
N VAL A 75 1.29 -9.93 -8.60
CA VAL A 75 -0.16 -9.79 -8.39
C VAL A 75 -0.81 -9.31 -9.69
N LYS A 76 -1.54 -10.19 -10.39
CA LYS A 76 -2.53 -9.75 -11.39
C LYS A 76 -3.88 -9.61 -10.71
N MET A 77 -4.20 -8.39 -10.28
CA MET A 77 -5.56 -8.04 -9.87
C MET A 77 -6.47 -8.19 -11.10
N VAL A 78 -7.54 -8.99 -10.99
CA VAL A 78 -8.61 -8.99 -11.99
C VAL A 78 -9.90 -8.70 -11.25
N THR A 79 -10.26 -7.42 -11.24
CA THR A 79 -11.46 -6.89 -10.60
C THR A 79 -12.65 -7.18 -11.52
N LEU A 80 -13.60 -8.01 -11.08
CA LEU A 80 -14.83 -8.29 -11.81
C LEU A 80 -16.02 -7.57 -11.18
N CYS A 81 -16.74 -6.77 -11.96
CA CYS A 81 -18.03 -6.20 -11.58
C CYS A 81 -19.15 -6.87 -12.38
N TYR A 82 -20.30 -7.13 -11.74
CA TYR A 82 -21.49 -7.60 -12.44
C TYR A 82 -22.67 -6.65 -12.28
N GLU A 83 -23.47 -6.53 -13.34
CA GLU A 83 -24.69 -5.72 -13.35
C GLU A 83 -25.86 -6.59 -13.84
N GLU A 84 -26.92 -6.68 -13.02
CA GLU A 84 -28.15 -7.40 -13.38
C GLU A 84 -29.10 -6.45 -14.13
N LYS A 85 -29.41 -6.76 -15.38
CA LYS A 85 -30.37 -6.00 -16.18
C LYS A 85 -31.80 -6.36 -15.81
N SER A 86 -32.72 -5.44 -16.12
CA SER A 86 -34.15 -5.55 -15.83
C SER A 86 -34.87 -6.73 -16.51
N ASP A 87 -34.23 -7.38 -17.48
CA ASP A 87 -34.71 -8.54 -18.21
C ASP A 87 -34.10 -9.88 -17.74
N SER A 88 -33.40 -9.89 -16.60
CA SER A 88 -32.68 -11.06 -16.02
C SER A 88 -31.41 -11.49 -16.78
N SER A 89 -30.91 -10.66 -17.70
CA SER A 89 -29.56 -10.82 -18.29
C SER A 89 -28.48 -10.20 -17.39
N TYR A 90 -27.23 -10.65 -17.54
CA TYR A 90 -26.09 -10.21 -16.73
C TYR A 90 -24.95 -9.71 -17.62
N ILE A 91 -24.33 -8.60 -17.21
CA ILE A 91 -23.06 -8.16 -17.78
C ILE A 91 -21.97 -8.41 -16.74
N ILE A 92 -20.88 -9.06 -17.17
CA ILE A 92 -19.65 -9.21 -16.37
C ILE A 92 -18.58 -8.33 -17.02
N LYS A 93 -17.94 -7.47 -16.23
CA LYS A 93 -16.90 -6.52 -16.69
C LYS A 93 -15.60 -6.77 -15.93
N THR A 94 -14.47 -6.83 -16.66
CA THR A 94 -13.12 -6.79 -16.06
C THR A 94 -12.65 -5.34 -16.00
N LEU A 95 -12.28 -4.87 -14.82
CA LEU A 95 -11.92 -3.46 -14.59
C LEU A 95 -10.51 -3.07 -15.05
N ASN A 96 -9.67 -4.05 -15.42
CA ASN A 96 -8.26 -3.80 -15.78
C ASN A 96 -7.94 -3.84 -17.29
N ASP A 97 -8.88 -4.21 -18.16
CA ASP A 97 -8.64 -4.36 -19.62
C ASP A 97 -9.82 -3.85 -20.51
N ASP A 98 -10.78 -3.09 -19.97
CA ASP A 98 -11.97 -2.54 -20.68
C ASP A 98 -12.81 -3.53 -21.53
N LYS A 99 -12.64 -4.84 -21.33
CA LYS A 99 -13.49 -5.87 -21.95
C LYS A 99 -14.74 -6.11 -21.10
N SER A 100 -15.91 -5.99 -21.73
CA SER A 100 -17.20 -6.39 -21.16
C SER A 100 -17.77 -7.57 -21.94
N ILE A 101 -18.30 -8.56 -21.22
CA ILE A 101 -18.92 -9.75 -21.82
C ILE A 101 -20.35 -9.84 -21.31
N GLU A 102 -21.30 -9.68 -22.23
CA GLU A 102 -22.72 -9.85 -21.99
C GLU A 102 -23.08 -11.32 -22.25
N ILE A 103 -23.62 -12.00 -21.23
CA ILE A 103 -24.02 -13.42 -21.36
C ILE A 103 -25.54 -13.50 -21.28
N LEU A 104 -26.16 -13.95 -22.37
CA LEU A 104 -27.60 -14.23 -22.45
C LEU A 104 -27.89 -15.68 -22.05
N GLU A 105 -29.07 -15.91 -21.45
CA GLU A 105 -29.45 -17.06 -20.61
C GLU A 105 -29.44 -18.49 -21.25
N ASN A 106 -28.89 -18.70 -22.46
CA ASN A 106 -29.01 -20.00 -23.15
C ASN A 106 -27.67 -20.77 -23.32
N GLU A 107 -27.64 -22.01 -22.80
CA GLU A 107 -26.55 -23.01 -22.92
C GLU A 107 -26.00 -23.21 -24.36
N LYS A 108 -26.77 -22.87 -25.39
CA LYS A 108 -26.38 -23.03 -26.80
C LYS A 108 -25.41 -21.96 -27.30
N GLU A 109 -25.53 -20.72 -26.85
CA GLU A 109 -24.64 -19.61 -27.24
C GLU A 109 -23.28 -19.67 -26.53
N PHE A 110 -23.21 -20.29 -25.34
CA PHE A 110 -21.94 -20.47 -24.61
C PHE A 110 -20.97 -21.45 -25.31
N THR A 111 -21.51 -22.46 -26.01
CA THR A 111 -20.68 -23.39 -26.80
C THR A 111 -20.12 -22.70 -28.04
N GLU A 112 -20.85 -21.76 -28.63
CA GLU A 112 -20.40 -20.93 -29.75
C GLU A 112 -19.39 -19.85 -29.29
N LEU A 113 -19.55 -19.30 -28.07
CA LEU A 113 -18.55 -18.42 -27.43
C LEU A 113 -17.23 -19.16 -27.14
N LYS A 114 -17.30 -20.42 -26.68
CA LYS A 114 -16.12 -21.26 -26.44
C LYS A 114 -15.29 -21.42 -27.71
N GLU A 115 -15.90 -21.60 -28.88
CA GLU A 115 -15.17 -21.71 -30.15
C GLU A 115 -14.68 -20.36 -30.69
N LYS A 116 -15.39 -19.25 -30.40
CA LYS A 116 -15.05 -17.91 -30.94
C LYS A 116 -13.82 -17.27 -30.29
N TYR A 117 -13.55 -17.55 -29.01
CA TYR A 117 -12.45 -16.90 -28.26
C TYR A 117 -11.21 -17.80 -28.04
N LEU A 118 -11.23 -19.01 -28.60
CA LEU A 118 -10.15 -20.00 -28.48
C LEU A 118 -8.87 -19.57 -29.25
N ASP A 119 -9.00 -18.70 -30.25
CA ASP A 119 -7.88 -18.21 -31.08
C ASP A 119 -7.24 -16.92 -30.55
N GLU A 120 -7.95 -16.11 -29.75
CA GLU A 120 -7.46 -14.79 -29.27
C GLU A 120 -6.48 -14.88 -28.08
N VAL A 121 -6.57 -15.94 -27.26
CA VAL A 121 -5.72 -16.09 -26.06
C VAL A 121 -4.29 -16.55 -26.40
N TYR A 122 -4.07 -17.14 -27.58
CA TYR A 122 -2.79 -17.77 -27.94
C TYR A 122 -1.71 -16.81 -28.49
N LEU A 123 -2.01 -15.51 -28.64
CA LEU A 123 -1.21 -14.62 -29.51
C LEU A 123 -0.30 -13.57 -28.82
N ASN A 124 -0.30 -13.47 -27.49
CA ASN A 124 0.47 -12.45 -26.76
C ASN A 124 1.93 -12.82 -26.41
N VAL A 125 2.55 -13.71 -27.18
CA VAL A 125 3.99 -13.99 -27.07
C VAL A 125 4.63 -13.77 -28.44
N LEU A 126 4.99 -12.53 -28.77
CA LEU A 126 6.22 -12.12 -29.49
C LEU A 126 6.10 -10.76 -30.23
N SER A 127 7.16 -9.97 -30.04
CA SER A 127 7.82 -9.02 -30.95
C SER A 127 7.33 -7.57 -31.11
N VAL A 128 8.06 -6.69 -30.41
CA VAL A 128 8.62 -5.39 -30.85
C VAL A 128 9.14 -5.45 -32.30
N VAL A 129 8.85 -4.43 -33.15
CA VAL A 129 9.77 -3.77 -34.14
C VAL A 129 9.03 -2.59 -34.84
N ASP A 130 9.66 -1.40 -34.88
CA ASP A 130 9.29 -0.19 -35.65
C ASP A 130 9.33 -0.36 -37.18
N PHE A 131 8.43 0.29 -37.96
CA PHE A 131 8.67 0.56 -39.40
C PHE A 131 7.95 1.81 -39.98
N GLU A 132 8.68 2.53 -40.85
CA GLU A 132 8.26 3.64 -41.73
C GLU A 132 7.39 3.18 -42.94
N PHE A 133 6.49 4.06 -43.41
CA PHE A 133 5.57 3.80 -44.54
C PHE A 133 6.04 4.35 -45.91
N ILE A 134 5.89 3.54 -46.99
CA ILE A 134 5.91 3.98 -48.41
C ILE A 134 4.86 3.19 -49.23
N SER A 135 4.04 3.86 -50.06
CA SER A 135 2.95 3.26 -50.87
C SER A 135 3.33 2.94 -52.34
N SER A 136 2.63 1.99 -52.97
CA SER A 136 2.71 1.72 -54.43
C SER A 136 1.39 1.15 -55.01
N LYS A 137 1.04 1.50 -56.27
CA LYS A 137 -0.22 1.17 -56.97
C LYS A 137 -0.19 -0.16 -57.74
N TYR A 138 -1.31 -0.90 -57.79
CA TYR A 138 -1.51 -2.12 -58.59
C TYR A 138 -2.84 -2.11 -59.38
N VAL A 139 -2.93 -2.93 -60.43
CA VAL A 139 -4.10 -3.04 -61.34
C VAL A 139 -4.59 -4.49 -61.38
N LEU A 140 -5.91 -4.68 -61.22
CA LEU A 140 -6.61 -5.98 -61.18
C LEU A 140 -6.54 -6.76 -62.50
N LYS A 141 -6.47 -8.09 -62.40
CA LYS A 141 -6.64 -9.02 -63.53
C LYS A 141 -7.58 -10.15 -63.13
N ASP A 142 -8.63 -10.37 -63.91
CA ASP A 142 -9.56 -11.50 -63.77
C ASP A 142 -10.12 -11.69 -62.34
N ASP A 143 -10.54 -10.59 -61.71
CA ASP A 143 -11.16 -10.52 -60.38
C ASP A 143 -10.34 -11.16 -59.25
N ARG A 144 -9.01 -11.26 -59.41
CA ARG A 144 -8.08 -11.74 -58.37
C ARG A 144 -6.87 -10.83 -58.20
N LEU A 145 -6.49 -10.64 -56.94
CA LEU A 145 -5.29 -9.91 -56.53
C LEU A 145 -4.46 -10.82 -55.60
N ASP A 146 -3.29 -11.25 -56.06
CA ASP A 146 -2.36 -12.09 -55.29
C ASP A 146 -1.30 -11.21 -54.60
N ILE A 147 -1.22 -11.30 -53.26
CA ILE A 147 -0.34 -10.44 -52.43
C ILE A 147 0.75 -11.29 -51.77
N VAL A 148 2.02 -10.86 -51.87
CA VAL A 148 3.19 -11.65 -51.43
C VAL A 148 3.81 -11.16 -50.11
N LYS A 149 3.39 -10.02 -49.53
CA LYS A 149 3.81 -9.57 -48.18
C LYS A 149 3.05 -8.32 -47.72
N ASP A 150 2.94 -8.14 -46.40
CA ASP A 150 2.26 -7.02 -45.70
C ASP A 150 2.66 -5.64 -46.28
N LYS A 151 1.73 -5.01 -47.00
CA LYS A 151 1.87 -3.69 -47.62
C LYS A 151 0.50 -3.01 -47.69
N LEU A 152 0.47 -1.67 -47.65
CA LEU A 152 -0.69 -0.87 -48.07
C LEU A 152 -0.77 -0.80 -49.60
N PHE A 153 -1.98 -0.83 -50.16
CA PHE A 153 -2.22 -0.68 -51.60
C PHE A 153 -3.35 0.29 -51.90
N ASP A 154 -3.19 1.06 -52.97
CA ASP A 154 -4.27 1.77 -53.64
C ASP A 154 -4.85 0.88 -54.74
N LEU A 155 -6.13 0.53 -54.65
CA LEU A 155 -6.84 -0.25 -55.67
C LEU A 155 -7.71 0.66 -56.53
N THR A 156 -7.69 0.48 -57.85
CA THR A 156 -8.61 1.15 -58.78
C THR A 156 -9.38 0.07 -59.54
N ILE A 157 -10.70 0.08 -59.40
CA ILE A 157 -11.61 -0.87 -60.06
C ILE A 157 -12.30 -0.15 -61.21
N ASP A 158 -12.20 -0.70 -62.42
CA ASP A 158 -12.78 -0.14 -63.64
C ASP A 158 -13.77 -1.18 -64.22
N GLY A 159 -15.05 -1.10 -63.82
CA GLY A 159 -16.14 -2.00 -64.25
C GLY A 159 -17.04 -2.54 -63.12
N GLU A 160 -18.12 -3.25 -63.48
CA GLU A 160 -19.00 -3.93 -62.52
C GLU A 160 -18.33 -5.19 -61.96
N VAL A 161 -17.92 -5.15 -60.69
CA VAL A 161 -17.39 -6.31 -59.95
C VAL A 161 -18.41 -6.70 -58.89
N SER A 162 -19.01 -7.88 -59.04
CA SER A 162 -20.05 -8.35 -58.13
C SER A 162 -19.52 -8.94 -56.82
N ASN A 163 -18.24 -9.37 -56.78
CA ASN A 163 -17.56 -9.88 -55.57
C ASN A 163 -16.04 -9.73 -55.73
N LEU A 164 -15.33 -9.20 -54.72
CA LEU A 164 -13.87 -9.08 -54.70
C LEU A 164 -13.27 -10.14 -53.75
N TYR A 165 -12.37 -10.99 -54.26
CA TYR A 165 -11.73 -12.03 -53.46
C TYR A 165 -10.24 -11.72 -53.26
N ILE A 166 -9.82 -11.60 -52.00
CA ILE A 166 -8.42 -11.35 -51.62
C ILE A 166 -7.86 -12.62 -50.98
N SER A 167 -6.74 -13.14 -51.49
CA SER A 167 -6.07 -14.33 -50.96
C SER A 167 -4.67 -13.97 -50.48
N LEU A 168 -4.38 -14.25 -49.21
CA LEU A 168 -3.05 -14.11 -48.62
C LEU A 168 -2.36 -15.48 -48.62
N ASN A 169 -1.08 -15.51 -49.00
CA ASN A 169 -0.33 -16.77 -49.24
C ASN A 169 -0.07 -17.62 -47.97
N ASN A 170 -0.60 -17.23 -46.81
CA ASN A 170 -0.50 -17.94 -45.54
C ASN A 170 -1.81 -18.62 -45.09
N GLY A 171 -2.78 -18.81 -45.98
CA GLY A 171 -3.95 -19.67 -45.73
C GLY A 171 -5.15 -19.01 -45.07
N CYS A 172 -5.12 -17.71 -44.80
CA CYS A 172 -6.32 -16.94 -44.44
C CYS A 172 -7.14 -16.63 -45.72
N VAL A 173 -8.39 -17.07 -45.75
CA VAL A 173 -9.37 -16.67 -46.77
C VAL A 173 -10.41 -15.79 -46.09
N GLY A 174 -10.37 -14.48 -46.36
CA GLY A 174 -11.44 -13.56 -45.99
C GLY A 174 -12.42 -13.41 -47.14
N ASN A 175 -13.71 -13.60 -46.90
CA ASN A 175 -14.76 -13.20 -47.83
C ASN A 175 -15.16 -11.76 -47.53
N LEU A 176 -14.94 -10.86 -48.49
CA LEU A 176 -15.49 -9.51 -48.44
C LEU A 176 -16.68 -9.48 -49.41
N SER A 177 -17.91 -9.54 -48.89
CA SER A 177 -19.11 -9.29 -49.70
C SER A 177 -19.45 -7.81 -49.63
N CYS A 178 -19.17 -7.07 -50.69
CA CYS A 178 -19.60 -5.70 -50.87
C CYS A 178 -20.56 -5.67 -52.06
N GLU A 179 -21.82 -5.31 -51.83
CA GLU A 179 -22.80 -5.13 -52.91
C GLU A 179 -22.79 -3.66 -53.34
N ILE A 180 -21.97 -3.34 -54.35
CA ILE A 180 -21.90 -1.98 -54.90
C ILE A 180 -23.06 -1.79 -55.87
N THR A 181 -24.11 -1.11 -55.44
CA THR A 181 -25.25 -0.75 -56.28
C THR A 181 -25.24 0.75 -56.58
N THR A 182 -24.37 1.17 -57.50
CA THR A 182 -24.63 2.11 -58.64
C THR A 182 -23.33 2.70 -59.20
N LEU A 183 -23.35 2.91 -60.52
CA LEU A 183 -22.23 3.42 -61.32
C LEU A 183 -21.96 4.91 -61.09
N GLU A 184 -20.67 5.26 -61.24
CA GLU A 184 -20.08 6.61 -61.30
C GLU A 184 -19.50 7.14 -59.98
N LYS A 185 -18.32 6.65 -59.57
CA LYS A 185 -17.20 7.42 -58.99
C LYS A 185 -16.07 6.46 -58.55
N ALA A 186 -14.84 6.97 -58.48
CA ALA A 186 -13.68 6.22 -58.00
C ALA A 186 -13.71 6.15 -56.47
N TYR A 187 -13.46 4.96 -55.90
CA TYR A 187 -13.44 4.72 -54.45
C TYR A 187 -12.01 4.50 -53.98
N THR A 188 -11.64 5.10 -52.85
CA THR A 188 -10.44 4.72 -52.09
C THR A 188 -10.89 3.80 -50.96
N VAL A 189 -10.44 2.56 -50.97
CA VAL A 189 -10.75 1.58 -49.92
C VAL A 189 -9.48 1.31 -49.12
N LEU A 190 -9.46 1.77 -47.87
CA LEU A 190 -8.40 1.46 -46.92
C LEU A 190 -8.75 0.11 -46.29
N VAL A 191 -7.90 -0.90 -46.51
CA VAL A 191 -8.05 -2.22 -45.90
C VAL A 191 -6.85 -2.45 -45.01
N GLU A 192 -7.04 -2.21 -43.71
CA GLU A 192 -6.07 -2.62 -42.69
C GLU A 192 -6.39 -4.05 -42.24
N PHE A 193 -5.40 -4.93 -42.34
CA PHE A 193 -5.51 -6.29 -41.85
C PHE A 193 -5.04 -6.34 -40.40
N TYR A 194 -6.00 -6.32 -39.48
CA TYR A 194 -5.72 -6.62 -38.07
C TYR A 194 -5.71 -8.14 -37.89
N LYS A 195 -4.69 -8.64 -37.18
CA LYS A 195 -4.61 -10.05 -36.79
C LYS A 195 -5.64 -10.31 -35.68
N TYR A 196 -6.84 -10.65 -36.13
CA TYR A 196 -8.01 -11.21 -35.44
C TYR A 196 -8.38 -10.67 -34.05
N GLY A 197 -9.49 -9.93 -34.04
CA GLY A 197 -10.60 -10.18 -33.13
C GLY A 197 -11.92 -9.76 -33.79
N ASN A 198 -12.90 -10.66 -33.84
CA ASN A 198 -14.12 -10.55 -34.65
C ASN A 198 -15.10 -9.49 -34.11
N THR A 199 -14.91 -8.23 -34.48
CA THR A 199 -15.96 -7.22 -34.56
C THR A 199 -16.42 -7.10 -36.01
N ASN A 200 -17.74 -7.14 -36.22
CA ASN A 200 -18.30 -6.49 -37.40
C ASN A 200 -17.93 -5.02 -37.26
N VAL A 201 -16.88 -4.58 -37.97
CA VAL A 201 -16.64 -3.16 -38.15
C VAL A 201 -17.69 -2.71 -39.14
N GLU A 202 -18.73 -2.04 -38.66
CA GLU A 202 -19.45 -1.10 -39.52
C GLU A 202 -18.43 -0.02 -39.90
N ILE A 203 -17.81 -0.20 -41.07
CA ILE A 203 -17.04 0.86 -41.67
C ILE A 203 -18.07 1.93 -42.05
N PRO A 204 -18.01 3.14 -41.48
CA PRO A 204 -18.88 4.21 -41.93
C PRO A 204 -18.60 4.38 -43.41
N VAL A 205 -19.60 4.10 -44.23
CA VAL A 205 -19.59 4.61 -45.60
C VAL A 205 -19.71 6.12 -45.41
N ILE A 206 -18.57 6.81 -45.43
CA ILE A 206 -18.53 8.26 -45.55
C ILE A 206 -19.03 8.54 -46.96
N SER A 207 -20.36 8.53 -47.13
CA SER A 207 -21.00 9.27 -48.20
C SER A 207 -20.57 10.71 -48.01
N GLU A 208 -20.05 11.33 -49.08
CA GLU A 208 -19.65 12.74 -49.16
C GLU A 208 -20.16 13.57 -47.98
N GLU A 209 -19.22 13.86 -47.07
CA GLU A 209 -19.16 14.89 -46.05
C GLU A 209 -20.46 15.69 -45.86
N ASN A 210 -21.14 15.48 -44.73
CA ASN A 210 -21.76 16.63 -44.09
C ASN A 210 -20.60 17.51 -43.63
N PRO A 211 -20.34 18.68 -44.23
CA PRO A 211 -19.20 19.50 -43.85
C PRO A 211 -19.34 19.88 -42.38
N ILE A 212 -18.23 19.71 -41.65
CA ILE A 212 -18.15 20.00 -40.23
C ILE A 212 -18.26 21.52 -40.08
N VAL A 213 -19.31 21.95 -39.40
CA VAL A 213 -19.56 23.39 -39.18
C VAL A 213 -18.64 23.90 -38.09
N ARG A 214 -18.46 23.12 -37.02
CA ARG A 214 -17.75 23.55 -35.82
C ARG A 214 -17.52 22.41 -34.85
N ILE A 215 -16.34 22.43 -34.22
CA ILE A 215 -15.98 21.60 -33.08
C ILE A 215 -15.90 22.47 -31.83
N VAL A 216 -16.43 21.96 -30.71
CA VAL A 216 -16.38 22.65 -29.41
C VAL A 216 -15.89 21.67 -28.34
N PRO A 217 -14.85 22.01 -27.56
CA PRO A 217 -14.41 21.18 -26.46
C PRO A 217 -15.37 21.31 -25.27
N SER A 218 -15.53 20.22 -24.51
CA SER A 218 -16.37 20.14 -23.31
C SER A 218 -15.97 21.15 -22.23
N SER A 219 -14.67 21.46 -22.15
CA SER A 219 -14.14 22.56 -21.36
C SER A 219 -13.17 23.41 -22.18
N LYS A 220 -13.18 24.72 -21.93
CA LYS A 220 -12.19 25.66 -22.48
C LYS A 220 -11.11 26.02 -21.47
N LEU A 221 -11.24 25.63 -20.21
CA LEU A 221 -10.24 25.86 -19.17
C LEU A 221 -9.85 24.49 -18.60
N ILE A 222 -8.56 24.20 -18.63
CA ILE A 222 -7.95 22.98 -18.18
C ILE A 222 -6.93 23.37 -17.12
N LYS A 223 -6.99 22.72 -15.97
CA LYS A 223 -6.02 22.89 -14.90
C LYS A 223 -5.01 21.76 -14.98
N VAL A 224 -3.73 22.09 -15.05
CA VAL A 224 -2.65 21.09 -15.18
C VAL A 224 -1.50 21.44 -14.25
N GLU A 225 -0.73 20.45 -13.85
CA GLU A 225 0.50 20.66 -13.09
C GLU A 225 1.64 21.12 -14.02
N SER A 226 2.62 21.83 -13.46
CA SER A 226 3.90 22.07 -14.13
C SER A 226 4.51 20.73 -14.59
N GLY A 227 5.03 20.66 -15.81
CA GLY A 227 5.53 19.43 -16.42
C GLY A 227 4.48 18.49 -17.05
N THR A 228 3.16 18.73 -16.89
CA THR A 228 2.11 17.88 -17.50
C THR A 228 2.24 17.84 -19.03
N THR A 229 2.09 16.67 -19.64
CA THR A 229 2.13 16.54 -21.11
C THR A 229 0.81 16.99 -21.75
N LEU A 230 0.82 17.36 -23.03
CA LEU A 230 -0.41 17.74 -23.75
C LEU A 230 -1.45 16.61 -23.74
N SER A 231 -0.99 15.36 -23.88
CA SER A 231 -1.86 14.17 -23.89
C SER A 231 -2.64 14.04 -22.59
N ASP A 232 -1.94 14.15 -21.45
CA ASP A 232 -2.56 14.03 -20.13
C ASP A 232 -3.50 15.21 -19.86
N ALA A 233 -3.09 16.42 -20.28
CA ALA A 233 -3.88 17.63 -20.11
C ALA A 233 -5.25 17.58 -20.81
N ILE A 234 -5.36 16.87 -21.94
CA ILE A 234 -6.59 16.84 -22.75
C ILE A 234 -7.30 15.49 -22.75
N SER A 235 -6.77 14.49 -22.02
CA SER A 235 -7.30 13.11 -21.93
C SER A 235 -8.79 13.01 -21.54
N THR A 236 -9.29 13.98 -20.77
CA THR A 236 -10.67 14.01 -20.29
C THR A 236 -11.60 14.92 -21.11
N LEU A 237 -11.08 15.54 -22.17
CA LEU A 237 -11.86 16.42 -23.04
C LEU A 237 -12.68 15.61 -24.04
N TYR A 238 -13.92 16.04 -24.22
CA TYR A 238 -14.78 15.55 -25.29
C TYR A 238 -15.02 16.69 -26.28
N LEU A 239 -15.02 16.35 -27.57
CA LEU A 239 -15.34 17.27 -28.65
C LEU A 239 -16.78 17.04 -29.09
N THR A 240 -17.59 18.08 -29.06
CA THR A 240 -18.88 18.07 -29.77
C THR A 240 -18.65 18.52 -31.21
N VAL A 241 -18.83 17.60 -32.16
CA VAL A 241 -18.75 17.84 -33.61
C VAL A 241 -20.15 18.17 -34.11
N MET A 242 -20.33 19.33 -34.73
CA MET A 242 -21.62 19.75 -35.31
C MET A 242 -21.56 19.74 -36.84
N TYR A 243 -22.57 19.13 -37.45
CA TYR A 243 -22.69 18.95 -38.90
C TYR A 243 -23.67 19.96 -39.52
N GLU A 244 -23.55 20.20 -40.84
CA GLU A 244 -24.43 21.16 -41.55
C GLU A 244 -25.91 20.80 -41.53
N ASP A 245 -26.26 19.52 -41.38
CA ASP A 245 -27.65 19.05 -41.27
C ASP A 245 -28.26 19.30 -39.88
N GLY A 246 -27.48 19.87 -38.95
CA GLY A 246 -27.88 20.19 -37.58
C GLY A 246 -27.74 19.03 -36.60
N SER A 247 -27.22 17.88 -37.02
CA SER A 247 -26.85 16.78 -36.12
C SER A 247 -25.51 17.06 -35.41
N SER A 248 -25.24 16.31 -34.32
CA SER A 248 -24.00 16.43 -33.57
C SER A 248 -23.57 15.12 -32.94
N ASP A 249 -22.26 14.88 -32.91
CA ASP A 249 -21.63 13.75 -32.21
C ASP A 249 -20.73 14.25 -31.08
N THR A 250 -20.46 13.38 -30.11
CA THR A 250 -19.49 13.63 -29.03
C THR A 250 -18.40 12.57 -29.09
N ILE A 251 -17.14 12.99 -29.15
CA ILE A 251 -15.97 12.12 -29.34
C ILE A 251 -14.95 12.45 -28.25
N ASN A 252 -14.33 11.45 -27.63
CA ASN A 252 -13.23 11.69 -26.69
C ASN A 252 -11.98 12.13 -27.47
N VAL A 253 -11.26 13.14 -26.98
CA VAL A 253 -10.02 13.60 -27.59
C VAL A 253 -8.93 12.51 -27.54
N GLU A 254 -8.94 11.63 -26.53
CA GLU A 254 -7.97 10.53 -26.42
C GLU A 254 -8.02 9.56 -27.60
N ASP A 255 -9.19 9.42 -28.23
CA ASP A 255 -9.41 8.54 -29.39
C ASP A 255 -8.95 9.16 -30.72
N LEU A 256 -8.46 10.41 -30.69
CA LEU A 256 -8.11 11.19 -31.87
C LEU A 256 -6.60 11.45 -31.93
N SER A 257 -6.08 11.62 -33.14
CA SER A 257 -4.74 12.16 -33.31
C SER A 257 -4.78 13.70 -33.29
N TYR A 258 -3.88 14.32 -32.52
CA TYR A 258 -3.81 15.76 -32.33
C TYR A 258 -2.37 16.26 -32.26
N THR A 259 -2.16 17.55 -32.52
CA THR A 259 -0.86 18.22 -32.38
C THR A 259 -1.03 19.64 -31.83
N SER A 260 -0.02 20.13 -31.10
CA SER A 260 0.09 21.54 -30.71
C SER A 260 1.55 21.97 -30.86
N SER A 261 1.77 23.17 -31.40
CA SER A 261 3.12 23.66 -31.69
C SER A 261 3.74 24.47 -30.55
N ASP A 262 2.93 24.89 -29.59
CA ASP A 262 3.29 25.86 -28.56
C ASP A 262 2.87 25.46 -27.14
N TYR A 263 2.23 24.30 -26.95
CA TYR A 263 1.83 23.82 -25.63
C TYR A 263 2.99 23.82 -24.62
N ASN A 264 2.76 24.48 -23.48
CA ASN A 264 3.71 24.55 -22.38
C ASN A 264 2.99 24.57 -21.02
N SER A 265 3.09 23.48 -20.27
CA SER A 265 2.50 23.33 -18.93
C SER A 265 3.21 24.16 -17.84
N GLU A 266 4.29 24.89 -18.16
CA GLU A 266 4.93 25.83 -17.24
C GLU A 266 4.34 27.25 -17.30
N VAL A 267 3.58 27.56 -18.36
CA VAL A 267 3.11 28.92 -18.64
C VAL A 267 1.58 28.91 -18.70
N PRO A 268 0.87 29.58 -17.77
CA PRO A 268 -0.56 29.79 -17.90
C PRO A 268 -0.87 30.56 -19.18
N GLY A 269 -1.83 30.10 -19.97
CA GLY A 269 -2.05 30.67 -21.30
C GLY A 269 -3.15 30.01 -22.12
N THR A 270 -3.32 30.53 -23.33
CA THR A 270 -4.23 29.99 -24.34
C THR A 270 -3.41 29.25 -25.37
N TYR A 271 -3.78 28.01 -25.68
CA TYR A 271 -3.07 27.10 -26.57
C TYR A 271 -3.99 26.60 -27.69
N GLU A 272 -3.41 26.44 -28.88
CA GLU A 272 -4.08 25.92 -30.07
C GLU A 272 -3.73 24.43 -30.23
N VAL A 273 -4.75 23.58 -30.29
CA VAL A 273 -4.63 22.14 -30.52
C VAL A 273 -5.30 21.81 -31.85
N LEU A 274 -4.50 21.37 -32.82
CA LEU A 274 -4.98 20.89 -34.11
C LEU A 274 -5.49 19.46 -33.95
N ILE A 275 -6.78 19.24 -34.22
CA ILE A 275 -7.36 17.91 -34.27
C ILE A 275 -7.24 17.39 -35.70
N ASN A 276 -6.29 16.48 -35.94
CA ASN A 276 -5.89 16.11 -37.30
C ASN A 276 -7.03 15.44 -38.08
N ALA A 277 -7.91 14.69 -37.41
CA ALA A 277 -9.05 14.02 -38.03
C ALA A 277 -10.04 14.99 -38.71
N PHE A 278 -10.05 16.26 -38.29
CA PHE A 278 -10.98 17.27 -38.78
C PHE A 278 -10.29 18.51 -39.38
N GLU A 279 -8.96 18.54 -39.37
CA GLU A 279 -8.13 19.69 -39.78
C GLU A 279 -8.60 21.02 -39.16
N GLN A 280 -9.08 20.98 -37.91
CA GLN A 280 -9.61 22.14 -37.20
C GLN A 280 -8.91 22.34 -35.86
N GLU A 281 -8.59 23.60 -35.57
CA GLU A 281 -7.98 24.02 -34.32
C GLU A 281 -9.03 24.22 -33.24
N VAL A 282 -8.71 23.70 -32.05
CA VAL A 282 -9.46 23.88 -30.83
C VAL A 282 -8.62 24.72 -29.87
N ILE A 283 -9.24 25.76 -29.32
CA ILE A 283 -8.60 26.63 -28.35
C ILE A 283 -8.89 26.11 -26.94
N ILE A 284 -7.82 25.81 -26.21
CA ILE A 284 -7.84 25.45 -24.79
C ILE A 284 -7.11 26.52 -23.98
N ASN A 285 -7.57 26.81 -22.77
CA ASN A 285 -6.87 27.66 -21.83
C ASN A 285 -6.30 26.77 -20.72
N ILE A 286 -5.03 26.94 -20.42
CA ILE A 286 -4.31 26.22 -19.38
C ILE A 286 -4.09 27.14 -18.20
N GLU A 287 -4.51 26.69 -17.03
CA GLU A 287 -4.13 27.21 -15.73
C GLU A 287 -3.11 26.24 -15.13
N VAL A 288 -1.89 26.72 -14.88
CA VAL A 288 -0.85 25.93 -14.23
C VAL A 288 -1.09 25.97 -12.73
N VAL A 289 -1.36 24.81 -12.15
CA VAL A 289 -1.48 24.62 -10.71
C VAL A 289 -0.13 24.11 -10.24
N ASN A 290 0.63 24.92 -9.51
CA ASN A 290 1.80 24.40 -8.80
C ASN A 290 1.26 23.48 -7.71
N ASN A 291 1.72 22.23 -7.65
CA ASN A 291 1.37 21.35 -6.56
C ASN A 291 1.82 22.01 -5.25
N SER A 292 0.83 22.43 -4.47
CA SER A 292 1.01 23.05 -3.17
C SER A 292 1.51 22.06 -2.11
N TYR A 293 1.81 20.82 -2.49
CA TYR A 293 2.44 19.77 -1.70
C TYR A 293 3.13 18.76 -2.61
N TYR A 294 4.01 17.90 -2.09
CA TYR A 294 4.63 16.81 -2.83
C TYR A 294 4.89 15.59 -1.93
N LEU A 295 5.09 14.42 -2.53
CA LEU A 295 5.64 13.25 -1.83
C LEU A 295 7.17 13.26 -2.07
N PRO A 296 7.99 13.23 -1.01
CA PRO A 296 9.44 13.13 -1.18
C PRO A 296 9.80 11.76 -1.81
N GLU A 297 10.68 11.78 -2.82
CA GLU A 297 11.14 10.56 -3.51
C GLU A 297 12.09 9.73 -2.61
N ASP A 298 12.98 10.41 -1.88
CA ASP A 298 13.97 9.80 -0.98
C ASP A 298 13.89 10.49 0.40
N LEU A 299 13.30 9.80 1.37
CA LEU A 299 13.41 10.18 2.79
C LEU A 299 14.46 9.30 3.47
N GLU A 300 15.49 9.94 4.02
CA GLU A 300 16.49 9.27 4.85
C GLU A 300 15.80 8.75 6.14
N THR A 301 15.64 7.43 6.24
CA THR A 301 15.07 6.78 7.43
C THR A 301 16.06 6.82 8.60
N LEU A 302 15.60 6.45 9.80
CA LEU A 302 16.45 6.36 10.97
C LEU A 302 17.61 5.37 10.78
N ASN A 303 17.33 4.16 10.28
CA ASN A 303 18.40 3.19 10.00
C ASN A 303 19.38 3.70 8.93
N GLN A 304 18.90 4.35 7.87
CA GLN A 304 19.77 4.93 6.84
C GLN A 304 20.66 6.05 7.38
N TYR A 305 20.13 6.88 8.28
CA TYR A 305 20.91 7.88 9.00
C TYR A 305 21.98 7.21 9.88
N ALA A 306 21.61 6.17 10.62
CA ALA A 306 22.51 5.42 11.48
C ALA A 306 23.67 4.78 10.69
N ASP A 307 23.36 4.05 9.60
CA ASP A 307 24.32 3.44 8.67
C ASP A 307 25.34 4.47 8.16
N LYS A 308 24.85 5.61 7.68
CA LYS A 308 25.66 6.69 7.11
C LYS A 308 26.62 7.31 8.11
N ASN A 309 26.25 7.31 9.39
CA ASN A 309 27.05 7.87 10.47
C ASN A 309 27.84 6.80 11.25
N GLY A 310 27.72 5.52 10.89
CA GLY A 310 28.40 4.42 11.57
C GLY A 310 27.88 4.18 12.99
N VAL A 311 26.60 4.46 13.21
CA VAL A 311 25.87 4.18 14.45
C VAL A 311 25.14 2.85 14.24
N SER A 312 25.34 1.91 15.14
CA SER A 312 24.64 0.64 15.09
C SER A 312 23.23 0.77 15.67
N TYR A 313 22.37 -0.18 15.30
CA TYR A 313 21.01 -0.31 15.78
C TYR A 313 20.67 -1.81 15.80
N GLY A 314 19.61 -2.18 16.51
CA GLY A 314 19.19 -3.58 16.57
C GLY A 314 18.53 -4.04 15.27
N LEU A 315 17.20 -4.01 15.25
CA LEU A 315 16.39 -4.63 14.22
C LEU A 315 16.29 -3.72 12.98
N PRO A 316 16.59 -4.22 11.76
CA PRO A 316 16.28 -3.49 10.55
C PRO A 316 14.79 -3.18 10.44
N SER A 317 14.44 -1.93 10.15
CA SER A 317 13.04 -1.48 10.12
C SER A 317 12.22 -1.94 8.93
N THR A 318 12.84 -2.51 7.89
CA THR A 318 12.13 -3.02 6.71
C THR A 318 12.76 -4.33 6.22
N GLY A 319 12.02 -5.07 5.41
CA GLY A 319 12.46 -6.36 4.87
C GLY A 319 12.02 -7.53 5.74
N ASN A 320 12.80 -8.62 5.67
CA ASN A 320 12.58 -9.82 6.46
C ASN A 320 13.72 -9.92 7.46
N SER A 321 13.39 -9.91 8.74
CA SER A 321 14.37 -9.99 9.82
C SER A 321 14.06 -11.18 10.72
N LYS A 322 15.10 -11.78 11.30
CA LYS A 322 14.94 -12.94 12.18
C LYS A 322 15.17 -12.59 13.65
N ALA A 323 14.15 -12.81 14.46
CA ALA A 323 14.20 -12.72 15.91
C ALA A 323 14.72 -14.03 16.54
N LEU A 324 15.68 -13.90 17.45
CA LEU A 324 16.17 -14.98 18.29
C LEU A 324 15.57 -14.88 19.69
N VAL A 325 14.71 -15.83 20.07
CA VAL A 325 14.06 -15.85 21.38
C VAL A 325 14.63 -16.95 22.25
N ILE A 326 15.23 -16.57 23.39
CA ILE A 326 15.84 -17.49 24.35
C ILE A 326 15.05 -17.46 25.66
N PRO A 327 14.21 -18.49 25.94
CA PRO A 327 13.60 -18.66 27.25
C PRO A 327 14.65 -19.03 28.29
N VAL A 328 14.69 -18.33 29.43
CA VAL A 328 15.69 -18.50 30.49
C VAL A 328 15.03 -18.84 31.81
N GLU A 329 15.48 -19.94 32.43
CA GLU A 329 15.10 -20.34 33.77
C GLU A 329 16.23 -20.31 34.80
N PHE A 330 15.82 -20.23 36.06
CA PHE A 330 16.69 -20.26 37.23
C PHE A 330 16.44 -21.51 38.07
N THR A 331 17.32 -21.80 39.01
CA THR A 331 17.18 -22.92 39.94
C THR A 331 16.01 -22.76 40.91
N ASP A 332 15.63 -21.53 41.23
CA ASP A 332 14.52 -21.13 42.13
C ASP A 332 13.30 -20.55 41.40
N ALA A 333 13.38 -20.33 40.09
CA ALA A 333 12.27 -19.91 39.24
C ALA A 333 12.28 -20.74 37.95
N LYS A 334 11.48 -21.81 37.93
CA LYS A 334 11.45 -22.78 36.83
C LYS A 334 10.49 -22.38 35.72
N ALA A 335 10.81 -22.77 34.48
CA ALA A 335 9.91 -22.56 33.36
C ALA A 335 8.57 -23.25 33.61
N LYS A 336 7.50 -22.52 33.30
CA LYS A 336 6.13 -23.04 33.38
C LYS A 336 5.89 -24.03 32.23
N LEU A 337 5.03 -25.02 32.46
CA LEU A 337 4.62 -25.94 31.40
C LEU A 337 3.99 -25.15 30.24
N GLY A 338 4.41 -25.43 29.00
CA GLY A 338 3.91 -24.73 27.81
C GLY A 338 4.58 -23.39 27.53
N MET A 339 5.60 -22.98 28.30
CA MET A 339 6.30 -21.70 28.08
C MET A 339 6.78 -21.50 26.65
N LYS A 340 7.46 -22.51 26.07
CA LYS A 340 7.94 -22.44 24.69
C LYS A 340 6.80 -22.24 23.69
N GLU A 341 5.73 -23.03 23.78
CA GLU A 341 4.58 -22.93 22.88
C GLU A 341 3.86 -21.58 23.00
N ASN A 342 3.76 -21.05 24.23
CA ASN A 342 3.18 -19.72 24.44
C ASN A 342 4.07 -18.62 23.83
N LEU A 343 5.39 -18.75 23.92
CA LEU A 343 6.31 -17.82 23.28
C LEU A 343 6.25 -17.93 21.76
N GLU A 344 6.16 -19.13 21.20
CA GLU A 344 5.97 -19.32 19.76
C GLU A 344 4.71 -18.60 19.28
N LYS A 345 3.61 -18.65 20.04
CA LYS A 345 2.37 -17.91 19.75
C LYS A 345 2.52 -16.39 19.93
N ALA A 346 3.14 -15.96 21.02
CA ALA A 346 3.31 -14.54 21.32
C ALA A 346 4.19 -13.82 20.28
N PHE A 347 5.25 -14.48 19.81
CA PHE A 347 6.17 -13.90 18.83
C PHE A 347 5.72 -14.13 17.39
N PHE A 348 5.32 -15.36 17.04
CA PHE A 348 5.17 -15.81 15.65
C PHE A 348 3.78 -16.40 15.33
N GLY A 349 2.82 -16.28 16.26
CA GLY A 349 1.45 -16.75 16.08
C GLY A 349 0.55 -15.77 15.32
N THR A 350 -0.75 -16.02 15.31
CA THR A 350 -1.75 -15.11 14.73
C THR A 350 -2.41 -14.22 15.78
N SER A 351 -3.22 -13.26 15.32
CA SER A 351 -4.12 -12.46 16.16
C SER A 351 -5.02 -13.31 17.06
N GLU A 352 -5.53 -14.43 16.55
CA GLU A 352 -6.38 -15.35 17.30
C GLU A 352 -5.61 -16.11 18.39
N ASP A 353 -4.34 -16.43 18.17
CA ASP A 353 -3.52 -17.16 19.15
C ASP A 353 -3.30 -16.33 20.43
N THR A 354 -3.11 -15.01 20.29
CA THR A 354 -2.88 -14.10 21.41
C THR A 354 -4.16 -13.43 21.91
N GLY A 355 -5.21 -13.39 21.09
CA GLY A 355 -6.44 -12.64 21.36
C GLY A 355 -6.36 -11.16 20.94
N TRP A 356 -5.24 -10.72 20.36
CA TRP A 356 -5.08 -9.42 19.71
C TRP A 356 -4.07 -9.51 18.57
N GLU A 357 -2.77 -9.41 18.85
CA GLU A 357 -1.69 -9.55 17.88
C GLU A 357 -0.51 -10.33 18.47
N SER A 358 0.23 -11.07 17.66
CA SER A 358 1.59 -11.50 17.97
C SER A 358 2.57 -10.39 17.59
N LEU A 359 3.84 -10.51 17.97
CA LEU A 359 4.89 -9.59 17.52
C LEU A 359 4.91 -9.50 15.98
N THR A 360 4.92 -10.64 15.31
CA THR A 360 4.91 -10.74 13.84
C THR A 360 3.67 -10.09 13.24
N SER A 361 2.48 -10.40 13.75
CA SER A 361 1.25 -9.89 13.17
C SER A 361 1.05 -8.39 13.43
N TYR A 362 1.51 -7.88 14.58
CA TYR A 362 1.52 -6.45 14.88
C TYR A 362 2.42 -5.69 13.90
N TYR A 363 3.70 -6.05 13.80
CA TYR A 363 4.65 -5.31 12.97
C TYR A 363 4.36 -5.43 11.48
N ASN A 364 3.85 -6.58 11.02
CA ASN A 364 3.38 -6.71 9.64
C ASN A 364 2.23 -5.74 9.34
N LYS A 365 1.25 -5.61 10.25
CA LYS A 365 0.12 -4.66 10.09
C LYS A 365 0.55 -3.22 10.22
N SER A 366 1.34 -2.89 11.25
CA SER A 366 1.77 -1.51 11.53
C SER A 366 2.66 -0.96 10.41
N SER A 367 3.53 -1.80 9.84
CA SER A 367 4.43 -1.44 8.74
C SER A 367 3.81 -1.48 7.34
N TYR A 368 2.52 -1.80 7.21
CA TYR A 368 1.85 -2.02 5.92
C TYR A 368 2.53 -3.11 5.07
N GLY A 369 3.03 -4.16 5.73
CA GLY A 369 3.73 -5.27 5.11
C GLY A 369 5.19 -4.98 4.71
N LYS A 370 5.76 -3.84 5.13
CA LYS A 370 7.16 -3.47 4.83
C LYS A 370 8.17 -4.14 5.75
N LEU A 371 7.76 -4.54 6.95
CA LEU A 371 8.56 -5.32 7.90
C LEU A 371 7.87 -6.65 8.17
N ASN A 372 8.64 -7.73 8.02
CA ASN A 372 8.25 -9.08 8.40
C ASN A 372 9.28 -9.63 9.38
N ILE A 373 8.83 -9.91 10.60
CA ILE A 373 9.65 -10.51 11.64
C ILE A 373 9.31 -11.99 11.68
N GLU A 374 10.28 -12.85 11.41
CA GLU A 374 10.18 -14.29 11.64
C GLU A 374 11.23 -14.70 12.68
N GLY A 375 11.34 -15.99 13.03
CA GLY A 375 12.38 -16.38 13.97
C GLY A 375 12.18 -17.74 14.61
N THR A 376 12.87 -17.93 15.74
CA THR A 376 12.84 -19.20 16.48
C THR A 376 12.83 -18.96 17.97
N VAL A 377 11.97 -19.70 18.67
CA VAL A 377 12.05 -19.87 20.11
C VAL A 377 12.90 -21.09 20.43
N LEU A 378 14.02 -20.89 21.11
CA LEU A 378 14.88 -21.99 21.53
C LEU A 378 14.26 -22.79 22.68
N ASP A 379 14.88 -23.92 23.00
CA ASP A 379 14.55 -24.63 24.24
C ASP A 379 14.90 -23.77 25.46
N VAL A 380 14.31 -24.10 26.62
CA VAL A 380 14.56 -23.32 27.84
C VAL A 380 16.00 -23.52 28.29
N TYR A 381 16.76 -22.42 28.35
CA TYR A 381 18.10 -22.38 28.92
C TYR A 381 18.04 -22.32 30.45
N ASN A 382 18.81 -23.17 31.13
CA ASN A 382 18.93 -23.14 32.59
C ASN A 382 20.27 -22.53 32.99
N THR A 383 20.21 -21.37 33.64
CA THR A 383 21.41 -20.66 34.12
C THR A 383 22.23 -21.43 35.17
N ASN A 384 21.65 -22.48 35.78
CA ASN A 384 22.21 -23.21 36.92
C ASN A 384 22.51 -22.34 38.15
N LYS A 385 21.93 -21.13 38.21
CA LYS A 385 22.00 -20.18 39.33
C LYS A 385 20.60 -19.81 39.80
N THR A 386 20.49 -19.16 40.95
CA THR A 386 19.23 -18.61 41.47
C THR A 386 18.99 -17.23 40.84
N SER A 387 17.74 -16.79 40.65
CA SER A 387 17.46 -15.40 40.27
C SER A 387 18.05 -14.42 41.30
N SER A 388 17.99 -14.77 42.59
CA SER A 388 18.64 -14.03 43.67
C SER A 388 20.17 -13.88 43.53
N TYR A 389 20.84 -14.73 42.74
CA TYR A 389 22.27 -14.58 42.47
C TYR A 389 22.51 -13.41 41.52
N TYR A 390 21.78 -13.35 40.42
CA TYR A 390 21.83 -12.25 39.46
C TYR A 390 21.37 -10.94 40.12
N ASN A 391 20.32 -10.96 40.93
CA ASN A 391 19.88 -9.80 41.72
C ASN A 391 20.97 -9.19 42.60
N ARG A 392 21.81 -10.01 43.23
CA ARG A 392 22.93 -9.49 44.01
C ARG A 392 24.05 -8.91 43.15
N LYS A 393 24.22 -9.40 41.92
CA LYS A 393 25.22 -8.93 40.95
C LYS A 393 24.84 -7.56 40.41
N TYR A 394 23.62 -7.41 39.93
CA TYR A 394 23.07 -6.14 39.48
C TYR A 394 23.09 -5.07 40.57
N LYS A 395 22.64 -5.39 41.80
CA LYS A 395 22.72 -4.45 42.94
C LYS A 395 24.15 -4.14 43.39
N ALA A 396 25.15 -4.87 42.91
CA ALA A 396 26.56 -4.57 43.12
C ALA A 396 27.17 -3.72 41.99
N GLY A 397 26.37 -3.34 40.98
CA GLY A 397 26.82 -2.61 39.79
C GLY A 397 27.55 -3.48 38.78
N GLU A 398 27.21 -4.78 38.70
CA GLU A 398 27.68 -5.69 37.65
C GLU A 398 26.55 -5.94 36.64
N ASP A 399 26.89 -6.10 35.36
CA ASP A 399 25.96 -6.37 34.25
C ASP A 399 25.46 -7.83 34.31
N ALA A 400 24.46 -8.06 35.16
CA ALA A 400 23.96 -9.39 35.49
C ALA A 400 23.18 -10.05 34.35
N ASP A 401 22.45 -9.24 33.60
CA ASP A 401 21.89 -9.50 32.27
C ASP A 401 22.96 -9.97 31.28
N TYR A 402 24.10 -9.30 31.20
CA TYR A 402 25.16 -9.68 30.26
C TYR A 402 25.74 -11.05 30.58
N LEU A 403 25.87 -11.37 31.87
CA LEU A 403 26.26 -12.72 32.33
C LEU A 403 25.25 -13.80 31.89
N ILE A 404 23.95 -13.48 31.86
CA ILE A 404 22.90 -14.40 31.40
C ILE A 404 23.03 -14.58 29.89
N ILE A 405 23.06 -13.48 29.13
CA ILE A 405 23.17 -13.46 27.66
C ILE A 405 24.36 -14.30 27.22
N LYS A 406 25.57 -13.93 27.66
CA LYS A 406 26.80 -14.65 27.33
C LYS A 406 26.69 -16.15 27.59
N SER A 407 26.23 -16.53 28.79
CA SER A 407 26.12 -17.93 29.17
C SER A 407 25.10 -18.73 28.34
N ALA A 408 24.07 -18.06 27.82
CA ALA A 408 23.06 -18.65 26.96
C ALA A 408 23.58 -18.78 25.52
N LEU A 409 24.30 -17.77 25.02
CA LEU A 409 24.91 -17.81 23.70
C LEU A 409 25.99 -18.90 23.60
N GLU A 410 26.90 -18.96 24.56
CA GLU A 410 27.90 -20.03 24.67
C GLU A 410 27.28 -21.45 24.71
N TYR A 411 26.08 -21.58 25.27
CA TYR A 411 25.38 -22.86 25.35
C TYR A 411 24.81 -23.30 23.99
N TYR A 412 24.31 -22.34 23.21
CA TYR A 412 23.63 -22.60 21.94
C TYR A 412 24.55 -22.47 20.70
N ASP A 413 25.80 -22.03 20.85
CA ASP A 413 26.85 -21.95 19.80
C ASP A 413 27.08 -23.25 19.02
N SER A 414 26.83 -24.41 19.64
CA SER A 414 26.93 -25.71 18.94
C SER A 414 25.59 -26.24 18.39
N VAL A 415 24.51 -25.48 18.58
CA VAL A 415 23.11 -25.91 18.32
C VAL A 415 22.49 -25.11 17.17
N ILE A 416 22.74 -23.81 17.11
CA ILE A 416 22.25 -22.91 16.06
C ILE A 416 23.42 -22.20 15.39
N ASN A 417 23.14 -21.56 14.25
CA ASN A 417 24.07 -20.67 13.57
C ASN A 417 23.63 -19.22 13.81
N TYR A 418 24.43 -18.43 14.52
CA TYR A 418 24.05 -17.05 14.89
C TYR A 418 24.04 -16.08 13.70
N ASP A 419 24.87 -16.33 12.68
CA ASP A 419 24.91 -15.57 11.42
C ASP A 419 23.54 -15.55 10.69
N GLU A 420 22.64 -16.48 10.98
CA GLU A 420 21.29 -16.48 10.40
C GLU A 420 20.37 -15.37 10.95
N TYR A 421 20.79 -14.66 12.00
CA TYR A 421 20.05 -13.60 12.68
C TYR A 421 20.65 -12.21 12.45
N ASP A 422 21.57 -12.07 11.48
CA ASP A 422 22.11 -10.80 10.97
C ASP A 422 21.57 -10.58 9.55
N SER A 423 20.37 -10.00 9.44
CA SER A 423 19.64 -9.94 8.16
C SER A 423 20.13 -8.80 7.26
N ASN A 424 20.75 -7.76 7.84
CA ASN A 424 21.35 -6.64 7.11
C ASN A 424 22.86 -6.82 6.84
N ASN A 425 23.49 -7.86 7.38
CA ASN A 425 24.93 -8.17 7.28
C ASN A 425 25.83 -7.07 7.86
N ASP A 426 25.42 -6.49 8.99
CA ASP A 426 26.21 -5.48 9.70
C ASP A 426 27.18 -6.08 10.73
N GLY A 427 27.11 -7.39 10.95
CA GLY A 427 27.93 -8.14 11.90
C GLY A 427 27.27 -8.36 13.27
N TYR A 428 26.00 -7.97 13.43
CA TYR A 428 25.28 -8.06 14.70
C TYR A 428 23.99 -8.88 14.60
N ILE A 429 23.59 -9.49 15.70
CA ILE A 429 22.30 -10.17 15.83
C ILE A 429 21.20 -9.09 15.88
N ASP A 430 20.32 -9.05 14.87
CA ASP A 430 19.29 -8.02 14.67
C ASP A 430 18.35 -7.87 15.89
N ALA A 431 17.90 -9.00 16.45
CA ALA A 431 16.92 -8.99 17.54
C ALA A 431 17.08 -10.19 18.48
N LEU A 432 17.76 -9.97 19.60
CA LEU A 432 17.90 -10.92 20.69
C LEU A 432 16.86 -10.66 21.79
N TYR A 433 16.05 -11.66 22.09
CA TYR A 433 15.07 -11.62 23.18
C TYR A 433 15.43 -12.63 24.28
N ILE A 434 15.67 -12.14 25.49
CA ILE A 434 15.88 -12.96 26.68
C ILE A 434 14.61 -12.96 27.53
N VAL A 435 13.96 -14.13 27.60
CA VAL A 435 12.66 -14.28 28.28
C VAL A 435 12.82 -15.01 29.61
N TYR A 436 12.89 -14.27 30.70
CA TYR A 436 13.23 -14.85 32.00
C TYR A 436 11.98 -15.32 32.79
N THR A 437 12.18 -16.29 33.69
CA THR A 437 11.10 -16.84 34.54
C THR A 437 11.06 -16.27 35.96
N ALA A 438 12.03 -15.44 36.35
CA ALA A 438 12.01 -14.75 37.64
C ALA A 438 10.77 -13.84 37.76
N PRO A 439 10.14 -13.74 38.94
CA PRO A 439 9.00 -12.85 39.12
C PRO A 439 9.37 -11.39 38.88
N ILE A 440 8.49 -10.65 38.20
CA ILE A 440 8.60 -9.21 37.99
C ILE A 440 8.51 -8.47 39.33
N ASP A 441 9.26 -7.38 39.48
CA ASP A 441 9.22 -6.51 40.67
C ASP A 441 8.46 -5.21 40.36
N TYR A 442 7.18 -5.15 40.74
CA TYR A 442 6.32 -3.97 40.56
C TYR A 442 6.51 -2.86 41.62
N VAL A 443 7.50 -3.00 42.51
CA VAL A 443 7.73 -2.05 43.60
C VAL A 443 9.00 -1.22 43.39
N ASP A 444 9.98 -1.80 42.70
CA ASP A 444 11.28 -1.18 42.44
C ASP A 444 11.49 -1.07 40.94
N ASP A 445 11.16 0.09 40.36
CA ASP A 445 11.29 0.37 38.93
C ASP A 445 12.76 0.33 38.44
N ASN A 446 13.73 0.27 39.36
CA ASN A 446 15.15 0.07 39.04
C ASN A 446 15.58 -1.41 39.12
N SER A 447 14.65 -2.33 39.31
CA SER A 447 14.94 -3.77 39.36
C SER A 447 15.32 -4.28 37.96
N MET A 448 16.34 -5.15 37.85
CA MET A 448 16.61 -5.82 36.56
C MET A 448 15.45 -6.72 36.10
N TRP A 449 14.51 -7.06 37.01
CA TRP A 449 13.36 -7.91 36.69
C TRP A 449 12.19 -7.07 36.15
N TRP A 450 12.51 -5.99 35.44
CA TRP A 450 11.61 -5.21 34.61
C TRP A 450 11.84 -5.54 33.12
N ALA A 451 10.98 -5.04 32.24
CA ALA A 451 11.20 -5.10 30.79
C ALA A 451 12.03 -3.90 30.34
N TYR A 452 13.02 -4.13 29.47
CA TYR A 452 13.78 -3.06 28.83
C TYR A 452 14.52 -3.60 27.60
N THR A 453 14.91 -2.66 26.74
CA THR A 453 15.78 -2.89 25.60
C THR A 453 17.02 -2.01 25.76
N TYR A 454 18.19 -2.60 25.59
CA TYR A 454 19.44 -1.88 25.81
C TYR A 454 20.53 -2.36 24.85
N GLU A 455 21.54 -1.52 24.71
CA GLU A 455 22.77 -1.87 23.99
C GLU A 455 23.59 -2.84 24.85
N TYR A 456 24.16 -3.85 24.21
CA TYR A 456 25.07 -4.86 24.74
C TYR A 456 26.51 -4.39 24.50
N TYR A 457 26.96 -3.44 25.31
CA TYR A 457 28.30 -2.89 25.16
C TYR A 457 29.32 -3.63 26.04
N THR A 458 30.22 -4.39 25.42
CA THR A 458 31.32 -5.08 26.12
C THR A 458 32.69 -4.66 25.57
N ASP A 459 33.65 -4.41 26.46
CA ASP A 459 35.05 -4.17 26.07
C ASP A 459 35.73 -5.44 25.49
N ASP A 460 35.20 -6.62 25.83
CA ASP A 460 35.65 -7.91 25.32
C ASP A 460 34.70 -8.33 24.20
N TYR A 461 35.08 -8.09 22.94
CA TYR A 461 34.30 -8.49 21.77
C TYR A 461 34.08 -10.01 21.71
N GLU A 462 32.83 -10.43 21.57
CA GLU A 462 32.40 -11.84 21.60
C GLU A 462 31.65 -12.24 20.33
N PHE A 463 32.32 -13.00 19.49
CA PHE A 463 31.74 -13.49 18.23
C PHE A 463 31.23 -14.91 18.35
N TYR A 464 29.99 -15.11 17.89
CA TYR A 464 29.35 -16.40 17.70
C TYR A 464 28.99 -16.51 16.22
N ASP A 465 29.57 -17.49 15.51
CA ASP A 465 29.44 -17.63 14.05
C ASP A 465 29.74 -16.36 13.21
N ASN A 466 30.69 -15.54 13.64
CA ASN A 466 31.12 -14.26 13.02
C ASN A 466 30.22 -13.04 13.30
N VAL A 467 29.16 -13.19 14.10
CA VAL A 467 28.32 -12.08 14.55
C VAL A 467 28.43 -11.87 16.05
N GLU A 468 28.07 -10.68 16.53
CA GLU A 468 28.05 -10.29 17.94
C GLU A 468 26.65 -9.82 18.36
N VAL A 469 26.38 -9.71 19.66
CA VAL A 469 25.17 -9.03 20.14
C VAL A 469 25.44 -7.54 20.23
N ASP A 470 24.54 -6.73 19.71
CA ASP A 470 24.59 -5.27 19.88
C ASP A 470 23.39 -4.74 20.65
N TYR A 471 22.16 -5.14 20.30
CA TYR A 471 20.97 -4.77 21.06
C TYR A 471 20.23 -6.03 21.53
N TYR A 472 19.61 -5.95 22.71
CA TYR A 472 18.79 -7.03 23.24
C TYR A 472 17.59 -6.49 24.02
N CYS A 473 16.52 -7.28 24.00
CA CYS A 473 15.35 -7.08 24.84
C CYS A 473 15.39 -8.10 25.99
N PHE A 474 15.25 -7.62 27.22
CA PHE A 474 15.18 -8.43 28.43
C PHE A 474 13.79 -8.29 29.04
N PHE A 475 13.01 -9.38 29.09
CA PHE A 475 11.64 -9.28 29.60
C PHE A 475 11.19 -10.54 30.35
N GLY A 476 10.29 -10.34 31.31
CA GLY A 476 9.72 -11.40 32.13
C GLY A 476 8.59 -12.15 31.42
N TYR A 477 8.59 -13.48 31.51
CA TYR A 477 7.50 -14.31 30.97
C TYR A 477 6.12 -13.97 31.58
N ASP A 478 6.09 -13.38 32.78
CA ASP A 478 4.86 -12.99 33.46
C ASP A 478 4.13 -11.81 32.76
N PHE A 479 4.83 -10.97 31.99
CA PHE A 479 4.22 -9.88 31.21
C PHE A 479 3.16 -10.40 30.21
N LEU A 480 3.35 -11.62 29.67
CA LEU A 480 2.38 -12.24 28.76
C LEU A 480 1.01 -12.52 29.39
N PHE A 481 0.88 -12.39 30.70
CA PHE A 481 -0.35 -12.68 31.44
C PHE A 481 -0.88 -11.46 32.19
N GLU A 482 -0.30 -10.27 31.96
CA GLU A 482 -0.82 -9.03 32.50
C GLU A 482 -2.10 -8.62 31.81
N ILE A 483 -2.94 -7.91 32.56
CA ILE A 483 -4.15 -7.32 32.03
C ILE A 483 -3.75 -6.00 31.38
N PRO A 484 -4.03 -5.80 30.07
CA PRO A 484 -3.70 -4.56 29.38
C PRO A 484 -4.41 -3.37 30.01
N ALA A 485 -3.92 -2.16 29.74
CA ALA A 485 -4.45 -0.92 30.33
C ALA A 485 -5.95 -0.71 30.06
N CYS A 486 -6.45 -1.24 28.93
CA CYS A 486 -7.86 -1.20 28.56
C CYS A 486 -8.76 -2.20 29.33
N GLU A 487 -8.20 -2.96 30.27
CA GLU A 487 -8.85 -4.00 31.11
C GLU A 487 -9.48 -5.16 30.32
N LYS A 488 -9.23 -5.27 29.01
CA LYS A 488 -9.72 -6.37 28.18
C LYS A 488 -8.86 -7.62 28.39
N SER A 489 -9.49 -8.79 28.50
CA SER A 489 -8.74 -10.04 28.65
C SER A 489 -8.15 -10.48 27.31
N LEU A 490 -6.85 -10.73 27.28
CA LEU A 490 -6.13 -11.36 26.18
C LEU A 490 -5.76 -12.82 26.53
N THR A 491 -5.48 -13.64 25.51
CA THR A 491 -4.95 -14.99 25.72
C THR A 491 -3.47 -14.92 26.11
N LEU A 492 -2.72 -14.07 25.41
CA LEU A 492 -1.34 -13.70 25.70
C LEU A 492 -1.21 -12.20 25.43
N ASN A 493 -0.80 -11.42 26.43
CA ASN A 493 -0.56 -10.00 26.26
C ASN A 493 0.83 -9.78 25.63
N THR A 494 0.86 -9.18 24.44
CA THR A 494 2.09 -8.92 23.68
C THR A 494 2.45 -7.43 23.65
N GLU A 495 1.66 -6.56 24.27
CA GLU A 495 1.86 -5.10 24.27
C GLU A 495 3.28 -4.71 24.72
N THR A 496 3.78 -5.27 25.83
CA THR A 496 5.14 -4.99 26.33
C THR A 496 6.23 -5.41 25.34
N ILE A 497 6.15 -6.60 24.75
CA ILE A 497 7.22 -7.06 23.84
C ILE A 497 7.20 -6.30 22.51
N ILE A 498 6.01 -5.85 22.09
CA ILE A 498 5.86 -4.97 20.94
C ILE A 498 6.51 -3.62 21.24
N HIS A 499 6.22 -3.02 22.40
CA HIS A 499 6.85 -1.78 22.83
C HIS A 499 8.39 -1.85 22.82
N GLU A 500 8.95 -2.86 23.48
CA GLU A 500 10.40 -3.09 23.55
C GLU A 500 11.04 -3.31 22.17
N THR A 501 10.31 -3.94 21.25
CA THR A 501 10.80 -4.09 19.87
C THR A 501 10.83 -2.76 19.12
N GLY A 502 10.03 -1.77 19.53
CA GLY A 502 10.11 -0.40 19.03
C GLY A 502 11.48 0.22 19.30
N HIS A 503 12.09 -0.07 20.45
CA HIS A 503 13.46 0.35 20.76
C HIS A 503 14.51 -0.38 19.93
N LEU A 504 14.34 -1.68 19.67
CA LEU A 504 15.23 -2.40 18.72
C LEU A 504 15.22 -1.75 17.33
N LEU A 505 14.10 -1.16 16.92
CA LEU A 505 13.95 -0.41 15.67
C LEU A 505 14.51 1.03 15.74
N GLY A 506 14.99 1.46 16.91
CA GLY A 506 15.59 2.78 17.17
C GLY A 506 14.60 3.85 17.67
N LEU A 507 13.36 3.51 18.01
CA LEU A 507 12.40 4.50 18.54
C LEU A 507 12.70 4.83 20.01
N ASP A 508 12.56 6.11 20.36
CA ASP A 508 12.56 6.57 21.75
C ASP A 508 11.20 6.33 22.42
N ASP A 509 11.19 6.34 23.75
CA ASP A 509 9.96 6.47 24.50
C ASP A 509 9.36 7.87 24.40
N TYR A 510 8.04 7.91 24.27
CA TYR A 510 7.25 9.11 24.13
C TYR A 510 6.48 9.49 25.41
N TYR A 511 6.64 8.74 26.49
CA TYR A 511 6.21 9.12 27.83
C TYR A 511 7.29 9.90 28.58
N ASP A 512 6.94 10.38 29.77
CA ASP A 512 7.81 11.10 30.69
C ASP A 512 8.15 10.22 31.89
N TYR A 513 9.43 9.89 32.08
CA TYR A 513 9.93 9.10 33.22
C TYR A 513 10.17 9.92 34.49
N ASP A 514 10.33 11.24 34.37
CA ASP A 514 10.75 12.13 35.46
C ASP A 514 10.14 13.52 35.28
N ASP A 515 8.95 13.68 35.86
CA ASP A 515 8.16 14.92 35.91
C ASP A 515 8.85 16.10 36.60
N SER A 516 10.11 15.94 37.04
CA SER A 516 10.93 16.99 37.65
C SER A 516 11.98 17.62 36.71
N LYS A 517 12.15 17.10 35.48
CA LYS A 517 13.25 17.48 34.58
C LYS A 517 12.81 18.29 33.37
N GLY A 518 12.09 17.66 32.46
CA GLY A 518 11.59 18.24 31.23
C GLY A 518 10.14 18.69 31.34
N PRO A 519 9.47 18.92 30.20
CA PRO A 519 8.04 19.22 30.18
C PRO A 519 7.21 17.97 30.50
N ASP A 520 6.37 18.07 31.54
CA ASP A 520 5.53 16.96 32.03
C ASP A 520 4.69 16.28 30.93
N GLY A 521 4.54 14.96 31.08
CA GLY A 521 3.60 14.10 30.35
C GLY A 521 4.10 13.58 29.00
N GLY A 522 3.34 12.68 28.36
CA GLY A 522 3.72 12.06 27.09
C GLY A 522 2.82 12.46 25.91
N LEU A 523 2.31 11.45 25.20
CA LEU A 523 1.28 11.58 24.16
C LEU A 523 -0.14 11.42 24.70
N GLY A 524 -0.29 11.17 26.01
CA GLY A 524 -1.57 11.01 26.69
C GLY A 524 -2.00 9.57 26.86
N GLY A 525 -1.09 8.60 26.69
CA GLY A 525 -1.37 7.16 26.80
C GLY A 525 -1.95 6.54 25.53
N GLY A 526 -1.76 7.18 24.38
CA GLY A 526 -2.38 6.84 23.10
C GLY A 526 -1.38 6.51 21.98
N ASP A 527 -0.31 5.80 22.32
CA ASP A 527 0.70 5.33 21.37
C ASP A 527 1.43 4.09 21.92
N MET A 528 1.95 3.25 21.01
CA MET A 528 2.74 2.08 21.37
C MET A 528 4.02 2.44 22.13
N MET A 529 4.70 3.53 21.78
CA MET A 529 5.89 4.02 22.51
C MET A 529 5.56 4.95 23.69
N ASP A 530 4.28 5.05 24.11
CA ASP A 530 3.86 5.84 25.27
C ASP A 530 3.35 4.92 26.39
N TYR A 531 2.27 4.18 26.16
CA TYR A 531 1.64 3.32 27.18
C TYR A 531 1.37 1.89 26.66
N ASN A 532 2.10 1.45 25.63
CA ASN A 532 1.89 0.19 24.92
C ASN A 532 0.51 0.09 24.27
N VAL A 533 -0.06 1.23 23.83
CA VAL A 533 -1.45 1.32 23.39
C VAL A 533 -1.55 1.53 21.88
N GLY A 534 -2.30 0.66 21.20
CA GLY A 534 -2.70 0.85 19.80
C GLY A 534 -1.54 0.77 18.77
N ASP A 535 -1.69 1.52 17.68
CA ASP A 535 -0.71 1.57 16.58
C ASP A 535 0.37 2.64 16.80
N HIS A 536 1.51 2.50 16.13
CA HIS A 536 2.50 3.58 16.06
C HIS A 536 1.94 4.83 15.35
N ASN A 537 2.25 6.01 15.89
CA ASN A 537 1.89 7.29 15.28
C ASN A 537 2.69 7.59 13.98
N PRO A 538 2.27 8.61 13.19
CA PRO A 538 2.92 8.97 11.95
C PRO A 538 4.41 9.27 12.05
N PHE A 539 4.91 9.85 13.15
CA PHE A 539 6.33 10.14 13.31
C PHE A 539 7.17 8.87 13.30
N SER A 540 6.82 7.90 14.18
CA SER A 540 7.49 6.59 14.20
C SER A 540 7.44 5.91 12.84
N LYS A 541 6.27 5.88 12.19
CA LYS A 541 6.13 5.22 10.88
C LYS A 541 6.93 5.92 9.78
N ILE A 542 7.15 7.23 9.84
CA ILE A 542 8.00 7.95 8.88
C ILE A 542 9.48 7.61 9.14
N LEU A 543 9.92 7.66 10.41
CA LEU A 543 11.29 7.33 10.80
C LEU A 543 11.70 5.91 10.35
N LEU A 544 10.77 4.96 10.46
CA LEU A 544 10.97 3.55 10.09
C LEU A 544 10.75 3.26 8.61
N GLY A 545 10.48 4.28 7.77
CA GLY A 545 10.23 4.11 6.34
C GLY A 545 8.89 3.45 5.98
N TRP A 546 7.97 3.35 6.94
CA TRP A 546 6.66 2.72 6.75
C TRP A 546 5.62 3.65 6.14
N ALA A 547 5.72 4.96 6.40
CA ALA A 547 4.85 5.99 5.85
C ALA A 547 5.65 7.09 5.14
N THR A 548 5.03 7.70 4.12
CA THR A 548 5.59 8.85 3.40
C THR A 548 4.59 10.01 3.50
N PRO A 549 4.98 11.15 4.10
CA PRO A 549 4.07 12.27 4.29
C PRO A 549 3.95 13.12 3.02
N TYR A 550 2.80 13.75 2.82
CA TYR A 550 2.66 14.88 1.90
C TYR A 550 3.28 16.13 2.53
N ILE A 551 4.37 16.62 1.94
CA ILE A 551 5.05 17.84 2.39
C ILE A 551 4.36 19.04 1.75
N VAL A 552 3.78 19.92 2.56
CA VAL A 552 3.02 21.08 2.07
C VAL A 552 3.95 22.27 1.85
N THR A 553 3.84 22.90 0.67
CA THR A 553 4.61 24.08 0.28
C THR A 553 3.75 25.34 0.16
N ASN A 554 2.45 25.19 -0.13
CA ASN A 554 1.49 26.28 -0.29
C ASN A 554 0.09 25.84 0.18
N SER A 555 -0.88 26.75 0.17
CA SER A 555 -2.28 26.40 0.46
C SER A 555 -2.80 25.32 -0.50
N CYS A 556 -3.40 24.25 0.02
CA CYS A 556 -3.74 23.04 -0.73
C CYS A 556 -4.97 22.31 -0.18
N GLU A 557 -5.42 21.29 -0.91
CA GLU A 557 -6.41 20.30 -0.46
C GLU A 557 -5.81 18.90 -0.65
N ILE A 558 -5.82 18.08 0.41
CA ILE A 558 -5.24 16.73 0.43
C ILE A 558 -6.28 15.76 1.00
N VAL A 559 -6.48 14.62 0.35
CA VAL A 559 -7.36 13.56 0.85
C VAL A 559 -6.56 12.55 1.68
N LEU A 560 -6.99 12.34 2.91
CA LEU A 560 -6.44 11.32 3.82
C LEU A 560 -7.44 10.19 3.99
N ASP A 561 -6.98 8.98 3.70
CA ASP A 561 -7.64 7.74 4.09
C ASP A 561 -7.29 7.43 5.56
N PRO A 562 -8.02 6.53 6.25
CA PRO A 562 -7.67 6.14 7.61
C PRO A 562 -6.19 5.77 7.74
N PHE A 563 -5.50 6.33 8.73
CA PHE A 563 -4.04 6.20 8.83
C PHE A 563 -3.60 4.74 9.03
N TYR A 564 -4.34 3.98 9.84
CA TYR A 564 -4.09 2.55 10.06
C TYR A 564 -4.13 1.71 8.77
N LEU A 565 -4.80 2.19 7.71
CA LEU A 565 -4.95 1.49 6.44
C LEU A 565 -3.95 1.98 5.38
N SER A 566 -3.67 3.29 5.34
CA SER A 566 -3.00 3.92 4.20
C SER A 566 -1.60 4.46 4.47
N GLY A 567 -1.27 4.75 5.73
CA GLY A 567 -0.06 5.49 6.09
C GLY A 567 -0.02 6.94 5.59
N LYS A 568 -1.09 7.44 4.95
CA LYS A 568 -1.15 8.81 4.43
C LYS A 568 -1.25 9.81 5.57
N CYS A 569 -0.32 10.74 5.63
CA CYS A 569 -0.29 11.85 6.56
C CYS A 569 0.28 13.09 5.89
N ILE A 570 0.15 14.24 6.54
CA ILE A 570 0.61 15.54 6.04
C ILE A 570 1.70 16.06 6.97
N LEU A 571 2.80 16.54 6.40
CA LEU A 571 3.88 17.21 7.12
C LEU A 571 3.83 18.71 6.80
N LEU A 572 3.71 19.52 7.86
CA LEU A 572 3.76 20.98 7.81
C LEU A 572 5.06 21.48 8.43
N ILE A 573 5.86 22.14 7.60
CA ILE A 573 7.17 22.70 7.96
C ILE A 573 7.36 24.03 7.21
N ASP A 574 8.22 24.90 7.72
CA ASP A 574 8.53 26.19 7.08
C ASP A 574 9.45 26.00 5.86
N GLU A 575 10.55 25.28 6.04
CA GLU A 575 11.46 24.87 4.97
C GLU A 575 11.87 23.42 5.26
N PHE A 576 11.51 22.51 4.35
CA PHE A 576 11.81 21.10 4.52
C PHE A 576 13.28 20.82 4.16
N ASN A 577 14.08 20.37 5.13
CA ASN A 577 15.41 19.82 4.86
C ASN A 577 15.44 18.32 5.06
N SER A 578 14.88 17.83 6.17
CA SER A 578 14.81 16.41 6.51
C SER A 578 13.65 16.10 7.45
N ILE A 579 13.45 14.81 7.75
CA ILE A 579 12.54 14.36 8.81
C ILE A 579 13.11 14.53 10.23
N PHE A 580 14.35 15.03 10.35
CA PHE A 580 15.04 15.37 11.59
C PHE A 580 15.00 16.89 11.88
N ASP A 581 13.90 17.53 11.49
CA ASP A 581 13.61 18.95 11.74
C ASP A 581 12.44 19.10 12.75
N GLU A 582 12.04 20.35 13.02
CA GLU A 582 10.81 20.69 13.75
C GLU A 582 9.63 20.85 12.77
N TYR A 583 8.52 20.14 12.98
CA TYR A 583 7.34 20.15 12.09
C TYR A 583 6.05 19.72 12.81
N TYR A 584 4.91 19.88 12.13
CA TYR A 584 3.64 19.26 12.52
C TYR A 584 3.28 18.10 11.59
N LEU A 585 2.76 17.02 12.16
CA LEU A 585 2.17 15.90 11.43
C LEU A 585 0.67 15.89 11.62
N ILE A 586 -0.09 15.67 10.54
CA ILE A 586 -1.55 15.56 10.55
C ILE A 586 -1.95 14.22 9.93
N ASP A 587 -2.74 13.44 10.66
CA ASP A 587 -3.31 12.19 10.14
C ASP A 587 -4.81 12.07 10.44
N TYR A 588 -5.45 11.12 9.76
CA TYR A 588 -6.84 10.76 10.02
C TYR A 588 -6.90 9.48 10.87
N TYR A 589 -7.10 9.66 12.17
CA TYR A 589 -7.27 8.57 13.11
C TYR A 589 -8.65 7.94 12.99
N CYS A 590 -8.67 6.61 13.07
CA CYS A 590 -9.88 5.81 13.22
C CYS A 590 -9.67 4.74 14.31
N PRO A 591 -10.70 4.45 15.14
CA PRO A 591 -10.66 3.42 16.18
C PRO A 591 -10.80 1.99 15.61
N ASP A 592 -10.06 1.71 14.54
CA ASP A 592 -10.07 0.49 13.75
C ASP A 592 -8.64 -0.06 13.59
N GLY A 593 -8.50 -1.24 12.96
CA GLY A 593 -7.20 -1.88 12.80
C GLY A 593 -6.57 -2.20 14.16
N LEU A 594 -5.28 -1.86 14.32
CA LEU A 594 -4.53 -2.06 15.57
C LEU A 594 -5.10 -1.24 16.74
N ASN A 595 -5.74 -0.10 16.48
CA ASN A 595 -6.36 0.75 17.52
C ASN A 595 -7.66 0.17 18.09
N LYS A 596 -8.21 -0.87 17.46
CA LYS A 596 -9.54 -1.40 17.82
C LYS A 596 -9.58 -2.04 19.22
N LEU A 597 -8.46 -2.60 19.68
CA LEU A 597 -8.41 -3.24 20.99
C LEU A 597 -8.63 -2.20 22.09
N GLU A 598 -7.94 -1.07 22.08
CA GLU A 598 -8.09 -0.05 23.14
C GLU A 598 -8.98 1.13 22.76
N ALA A 599 -9.68 1.09 21.61
CA ALA A 599 -10.63 2.13 21.23
C ALA A 599 -11.60 2.48 22.38
N GLY A 600 -11.51 3.73 22.86
CA GLY A 600 -12.34 4.28 23.94
C GLY A 600 -11.85 4.01 25.38
N TYR A 601 -10.68 3.40 25.55
CA TYR A 601 -9.90 3.52 26.79
C TYR A 601 -9.45 4.97 26.97
N ASN A 602 -9.43 5.50 28.20
CA ASN A 602 -8.88 6.84 28.43
C ASN A 602 -7.38 6.78 28.12
N GLY A 603 -6.95 7.44 27.06
CA GLY A 603 -5.64 7.26 26.44
C GLY A 603 -5.75 7.10 24.93
N LEU A 604 -6.80 6.42 24.44
CA LEU A 604 -7.04 6.22 23.02
C LEU A 604 -8.48 6.57 22.61
N PHE A 605 -8.65 7.16 21.44
CA PHE A 605 -9.93 7.78 21.08
C PHE A 605 -10.99 6.75 20.67
N SER A 606 -12.24 7.00 21.04
CA SER A 606 -13.41 6.17 20.70
C SER A 606 -14.05 6.54 19.37
N THR A 607 -13.65 7.67 18.80
CA THR A 607 -14.21 8.24 17.56
C THR A 607 -13.13 8.56 16.55
N SER A 608 -13.49 8.58 15.27
CA SER A 608 -12.58 9.04 14.22
C SER A 608 -12.43 10.56 14.23
N GLY A 609 -11.23 11.05 13.95
CA GLY A 609 -10.93 12.48 13.92
C GLY A 609 -9.52 12.76 13.45
N ILE A 610 -9.16 14.04 13.39
CA ILE A 610 -7.82 14.45 12.98
C ILE A 610 -6.94 14.52 14.22
N ARG A 611 -5.81 13.78 14.24
CA ARG A 611 -4.75 13.99 15.22
C ARG A 611 -3.70 14.91 14.62
N ILE A 612 -3.08 15.69 15.49
CA ILE A 612 -1.95 16.53 15.13
C ILE A 612 -0.85 16.31 16.14
N TYR A 613 0.34 16.00 15.63
CA TYR A 613 1.55 15.90 16.44
C TYR A 613 2.43 17.12 16.14
N HIS A 614 3.06 17.68 17.18
CA HIS A 614 4.17 18.62 17.03
C HIS A 614 5.44 17.87 17.37
N VAL A 615 6.34 17.78 16.40
CA VAL A 615 7.60 17.04 16.46
C VAL A 615 8.75 18.04 16.42
N ASP A 616 9.78 17.79 17.23
CA ASP A 616 11.09 18.43 17.15
C ASP A 616 12.18 17.35 17.16
N ALA A 617 12.41 16.78 15.97
CA ALA A 617 13.37 15.70 15.76
C ALA A 617 14.77 16.23 15.45
N THR A 618 15.09 17.45 15.90
CA THR A 618 16.40 18.08 15.72
C THR A 618 17.50 17.12 16.17
N LEU A 619 18.48 16.88 15.31
CA LEU A 619 19.64 16.03 15.60
C LEU A 619 20.47 16.57 16.77
N SER A 620 21.08 15.67 17.54
CA SER A 620 21.99 15.99 18.63
C SER A 620 23.19 16.82 18.14
N ASP A 621 23.62 17.77 18.97
CA ASP A 621 24.87 18.53 18.76
C ASP A 621 26.10 17.76 19.28
N GLU A 622 25.89 16.65 20.00
CA GLU A 622 26.92 15.81 20.61
C GLU A 622 27.32 14.65 19.69
N GLU A 623 28.42 13.97 20.02
CA GLU A 623 28.84 12.77 19.28
C GLU A 623 27.86 11.63 19.61
N VAL A 624 27.29 11.02 18.58
CA VAL A 624 26.29 9.94 18.70
C VAL A 624 27.03 8.61 18.68
N TYR A 625 26.89 7.81 19.75
CA TYR A 625 27.50 6.49 19.84
C TYR A 625 26.48 5.35 19.70
N GLY A 626 25.19 5.62 19.96
CA GLY A 626 24.11 4.65 19.81
C GLY A 626 22.84 5.28 19.21
N ALA A 627 21.90 4.43 18.78
CA ALA A 627 20.67 4.86 18.11
C ALA A 627 19.81 5.80 18.97
N TYR A 628 19.85 5.64 20.30
CA TYR A 628 19.08 6.45 21.27
C TYR A 628 19.68 7.84 21.54
N GLU A 629 20.82 8.18 20.92
CA GLU A 629 21.50 9.47 21.11
C GLU A 629 21.35 10.40 19.88
N ILE A 630 20.60 9.96 18.87
CA ILE A 630 20.46 10.66 17.59
C ILE A 630 19.77 12.03 17.76
N TYR A 631 18.76 12.11 18.62
CA TYR A 631 17.97 13.33 18.82
C TYR A 631 18.55 14.22 19.91
N LYS A 632 18.41 15.52 19.73
CA LYS A 632 18.70 16.53 20.75
C LYS A 632 17.65 16.58 21.85
N TYR A 633 16.43 16.19 21.53
CA TYR A 633 15.26 16.28 22.40
C TYR A 633 14.65 14.90 22.59
N ASN A 634 14.11 14.68 23.79
CA ASN A 634 13.28 13.52 24.16
C ASN A 634 12.11 14.01 25.04
N ASN A 635 11.19 13.11 25.36
CA ASN A 635 9.97 13.46 26.09
C ASN A 635 10.11 13.54 27.61
N THR A 636 11.30 13.29 28.18
CA THR A 636 11.50 13.24 29.63
C THR A 636 12.39 14.36 30.16
N ASP A 637 13.63 14.48 29.71
CA ASP A 637 14.65 15.25 30.44
C ASP A 637 15.23 16.44 29.67
N THR A 638 14.73 16.69 28.47
CA THR A 638 15.18 17.80 27.62
C THR A 638 14.28 19.02 27.72
N ALA A 639 14.70 20.14 27.12
CA ALA A 639 14.02 21.44 27.28
C ALA A 639 12.62 21.50 26.64
N HIS A 640 12.40 20.72 25.58
CA HIS A 640 11.14 20.61 24.83
C HIS A 640 10.97 19.17 24.36
N LYS A 641 9.73 18.70 24.20
CA LYS A 641 9.43 17.31 23.83
C LYS A 641 9.82 17.03 22.38
N LEU A 642 10.41 15.85 22.15
CA LEU A 642 10.61 15.27 20.81
C LEU A 642 9.29 15.18 20.05
N ILE A 643 8.23 14.73 20.71
CA ILE A 643 6.89 14.64 20.14
C ILE A 643 5.82 14.96 21.17
N LYS A 644 4.77 15.67 20.76
CA LYS A 644 3.57 15.84 21.59
C LYS A 644 2.30 15.78 20.77
N LEU A 645 1.23 15.28 21.37
CA LEU A 645 -0.12 15.39 20.82
C LEU A 645 -0.63 16.83 21.03
N VAL A 646 -0.97 17.51 19.94
CA VAL A 646 -1.63 18.81 19.99
C VAL A 646 -3.10 18.59 20.34
N GLN A 647 -3.51 19.11 21.50
CA GLN A 647 -4.86 18.92 22.02
C GLN A 647 -5.83 19.93 21.41
N ALA A 648 -6.81 19.47 20.63
CA ALA A 648 -7.84 20.33 20.04
C ALA A 648 -8.66 21.11 21.08
N SER A 649 -8.76 20.57 22.29
CA SER A 649 -9.42 21.18 23.45
C SER A 649 -8.72 22.46 23.94
N GLY A 650 -7.42 22.62 23.66
CA GLY A 650 -6.57 23.70 24.14
C GLY A 650 -6.39 23.73 25.67
N LYS A 651 -6.80 22.66 26.37
CA LYS A 651 -6.74 22.58 27.84
C LYS A 651 -5.35 22.22 28.36
N ASN A 652 -4.51 21.64 27.51
CA ASN A 652 -3.17 21.15 27.83
C ASN A 652 -3.18 20.29 29.10
N THR A 653 -4.05 19.28 29.11
CA THR A 653 -4.26 18.33 30.22
C THR A 653 -3.22 17.22 30.22
N ILE A 654 -2.69 16.85 29.04
CA ILE A 654 -1.60 15.86 28.94
C ILE A 654 -0.34 16.36 29.66
N GLU A 655 -0.04 17.67 29.55
CA GLU A 655 1.04 18.34 30.31
C GLU A 655 0.72 18.50 31.81
N LYS A 656 -0.35 17.86 32.29
CA LYS A 656 -0.69 17.71 33.72
C LYS A 656 -0.87 16.23 34.08
N ASN A 657 -0.27 15.33 33.29
CA ASN A 657 -0.32 13.88 33.44
C ASN A 657 -1.74 13.29 33.36
N GLU A 658 -2.63 13.93 32.58
CA GLU A 658 -3.92 13.34 32.23
C GLU A 658 -3.83 12.55 30.91
N LEU A 659 -4.64 11.51 30.78
CA LEU A 659 -4.74 10.71 29.56
C LEU A 659 -5.51 11.46 28.46
N SER A 660 -5.17 11.23 27.20
CA SER A 660 -5.88 11.80 26.05
C SER A 660 -7.32 11.29 25.95
N CYS A 661 -8.19 12.14 25.41
CA CYS A 661 -9.61 11.83 25.23
C CYS A 661 -10.17 12.38 23.92
N ASP A 662 -11.41 12.00 23.57
CA ASP A 662 -12.04 12.40 22.29
C ASP A 662 -12.09 13.94 22.06
N ASP A 663 -12.09 14.74 23.14
CA ASP A 663 -12.06 16.21 23.06
C ASP A 663 -10.73 16.74 22.49
N ASP A 664 -9.67 15.93 22.48
CA ASP A 664 -8.35 16.29 21.97
C ASP A 664 -8.22 16.08 20.46
N LEU A 665 -9.17 15.36 19.83
CA LEU A 665 -9.28 15.23 18.39
C LEU A 665 -9.84 16.49 17.74
N PHE A 666 -9.22 16.91 16.63
CA PHE A 666 -9.72 18.01 15.83
C PHE A 666 -10.95 17.55 15.03
N SER A 667 -12.07 18.25 15.26
CA SER A 667 -13.36 17.91 14.66
C SER A 667 -13.46 18.36 13.20
N LEU A 668 -14.20 17.61 12.42
CA LEU A 668 -14.54 17.95 11.03
C LEU A 668 -15.37 19.24 10.96
N ASN A 669 -15.25 19.94 9.82
CA ASN A 669 -15.93 21.16 9.41
C ASN A 669 -15.67 22.37 10.32
N LYS A 670 -14.52 22.41 11.00
CA LYS A 670 -14.05 23.58 11.77
C LYS A 670 -12.73 24.10 11.20
N ASN A 671 -12.50 25.40 11.35
CA ASN A 671 -11.21 26.01 11.04
C ASN A 671 -10.36 26.05 12.31
N TYR A 672 -9.13 25.58 12.21
CA TYR A 672 -8.17 25.57 13.30
C TYR A 672 -6.95 26.40 12.94
N THR A 673 -6.30 26.96 13.96
CA THR A 673 -5.03 27.68 13.83
C THR A 673 -4.02 27.00 14.73
N LEU A 674 -2.89 26.56 14.17
CA LEU A 674 -1.76 26.05 14.93
C LEU A 674 -0.86 27.23 15.30
N ASN A 675 -0.41 27.27 16.54
CA ASN A 675 0.39 28.39 17.05
C ASN A 675 1.79 27.91 17.42
N SER A 676 2.77 28.66 16.91
CA SER A 676 4.18 28.73 17.30
C SER A 676 5.00 27.43 17.30
N TRP A 677 6.13 27.49 16.61
CA TRP A 677 7.29 26.64 16.85
C TRP A 677 7.84 26.83 18.28
N TYR A 678 8.63 25.87 18.80
CA TYR A 678 9.33 25.99 20.08
C TYR A 678 10.25 27.22 20.13
N ASN A 679 10.82 27.62 18.99
CA ASN A 679 11.62 28.84 18.86
C ASN A 679 10.80 30.16 18.90
N ASN A 680 9.49 30.10 19.16
CA ASN A 680 8.54 31.22 19.20
C ASN A 680 8.38 31.99 17.87
N LYS A 681 8.87 31.45 16.74
CA LYS A 681 8.51 31.97 15.43
C LYS A 681 7.02 31.71 15.21
N ASN A 682 6.29 32.75 14.81
CA ASN A 682 4.86 32.63 14.56
C ASN A 682 4.64 31.65 13.42
N LEU A 683 3.93 30.57 13.74
CA LEU A 683 3.27 29.74 12.76
C LEU A 683 1.90 30.33 12.48
N SER A 684 1.54 30.53 11.22
CA SER A 684 0.19 30.94 10.86
C SER A 684 -0.32 30.08 9.71
N PHE A 685 -0.69 28.85 10.07
CA PHE A 685 -1.42 27.94 9.21
C PHE A 685 -2.83 27.75 9.74
N THR A 686 -3.79 27.66 8.82
CA THR A 686 -5.14 27.23 9.16
C THR A 686 -5.49 25.98 8.39
N PHE A 687 -6.17 25.04 9.03
CA PHE A 687 -6.69 23.87 8.34
C PHE A 687 -8.18 23.68 8.63
N ASN A 688 -8.84 23.04 7.68
CA ASN A 688 -10.22 22.58 7.76
C ASN A 688 -10.31 21.16 7.22
N ALA A 689 -10.91 20.26 7.98
CA ALA A 689 -11.12 18.88 7.56
C ALA A 689 -12.59 18.65 7.25
N ALA A 690 -12.96 18.03 6.13
CA ALA A 690 -14.33 17.69 5.78
C ALA A 690 -14.44 16.22 5.37
N MET A 691 -15.55 15.55 5.74
CA MET A 691 -15.81 14.19 5.27
C MET A 691 -16.16 14.20 3.79
N ILE A 692 -15.61 13.25 3.04
CA ILE A 692 -16.02 12.99 1.66
C ILE A 692 -17.28 12.11 1.69
N TYR A 693 -18.39 12.60 1.14
CA TYR A 693 -19.67 11.90 1.18
C TYR A 693 -19.58 10.52 0.51
N GLY A 694 -19.96 9.47 1.25
CA GLY A 694 -19.90 8.09 0.75
C GLY A 694 -18.52 7.44 0.81
N SER A 695 -17.52 8.10 1.41
CA SER A 695 -16.17 7.56 1.63
C SER A 695 -15.83 7.46 3.12
N SER A 696 -14.87 6.60 3.46
CA SER A 696 -14.18 6.59 4.75
C SER A 696 -13.02 7.60 4.81
N SER A 697 -12.81 8.43 3.79
CA SER A 697 -11.72 9.40 3.72
C SER A 697 -12.16 10.81 4.12
N VAL A 698 -11.18 11.63 4.51
CA VAL A 698 -11.35 13.04 4.84
C VAL A 698 -10.55 13.92 3.88
N GLU A 699 -11.13 15.04 3.46
CA GLU A 699 -10.43 16.10 2.74
C GLU A 699 -9.90 17.13 3.75
N ILE A 700 -8.60 17.38 3.72
CA ILE A 700 -7.92 18.38 4.53
C ILE A 700 -7.57 19.57 3.64
N LYS A 701 -8.24 20.70 3.87
CA LYS A 701 -7.90 21.99 3.27
C LYS A 701 -6.94 22.74 4.17
N ILE A 702 -5.79 23.12 3.63
CA ILE A 702 -4.72 23.83 4.33
C ILE A 702 -4.57 25.22 3.69
N ASN A 703 -4.56 26.26 4.52
CA ASN A 703 -4.28 27.62 4.08
C ASN A 703 -3.07 28.15 4.84
N LEU A 704 -2.00 28.44 4.11
CA LEU A 704 -0.81 29.11 4.64
C LEU A 704 -0.98 30.63 4.53
N SER A 705 -0.50 31.38 5.53
CA SER A 705 -0.64 32.85 5.60
C SER A 705 0.66 33.60 5.80
#